data_AF-A0A3M2CHG5-F1
#
_entry.id   AF-A0A3M2CHG5-F1
#
_cell.length_a   1.000
_cell.length_b   1.000
_cell.length_c   1.000
_cell.angle_alpha   90.00
_cell.angle_beta   90.00
_cell.angle_gamma   90.00
#
_symmetry.space_group_name_H-M   'P 1'
#
loop_
_entity.id
_entity.type
_entity.pdbx_description
1 polymer ?
#
loop_
_entity_poly.entity_id
_entity_poly.type
_entity_poly.pdbx_seq_one_letter_code
_entity_poly.pdbx_strand_id
1 'polypeptide(L)'
;MPRPKALALPAALILAAMPLACGGKSDPKPAASDPSVPLEGRAVSRPNQLTGIWMATSDGPLAGVEFLKDGQAMLTRPGAGTSTLSYKVLDDGRVSLVTAQGATTNYRTTLSGDILELAPEQPGAAKQRFTKVESGQSLAEASAAHEAKIVAEMERRILNLRDTLLKGNAVIVSTQGDDRWTMAMNFDDLDRSLNGSMVLDTPIAGRNDSLNPIRVLPVRGDTGRADARSNRVRVVLNAGPASEPAGQQEVVGQVVLMIDGPVDKPTITGEANFPKLWPGPRPVTLTTDAESFAATNEKLESQRAAIRAEITRMETFLAGRTLFIGRKTTLQGGDEQVGLIVERNEQNSGYTATVMLPNREAQAARADIELVLGQAALYVNTPWGEQWRLQTANTPDAFDGLWRPNNRTDFISHGTISLSVERRLSLAELAAERAAIQKFLTEDLRSPQRFVGFVERRFGTANTVRWPVSVELQADSDTAVTGSGWMIAHRDGVALSGTRADRAFSLQGNTPLPESNDPRQADAQRWNLHLAAIEPGPTLIGDGMRNRHGSGRTVLTLATPEHTAALREQLIVALTAARYTARTADTSSVRDEQMFFVFDSVDSASGKVTGRIVGDGSKWNNAGAPPALFEGDIVNDHGLPILRLTVRGAPDPTRGGGKDYEPFTLELAAFELDGTLHLTGSTPPGKGNQDWITLDPIPTDFVIPMDPMRETRLAALRLGAIAERITYIERRPGEVALVFVQITERDAKVGQIFFQNGRYHHSNSVAAAAIHAGLARPGEMVVLRQTFHDPFIGVVEATPEQNGVAGQRAQFRDNNPLPSFSLERVPLD
;
A
#
# COMPACT_ATOMS: atom_id res chain seq x y z
N MET A 1 -48.45 -16.25 19.35
CA MET A 1 -48.59 -17.00 20.60
C MET A 1 -48.75 -16.00 21.75
N PRO A 2 -49.87 -16.03 22.50
CA PRO A 2 -50.24 -14.94 23.40
C PRO A 2 -49.70 -15.13 24.83
N ARG A 3 -49.31 -14.01 25.45
CA ARG A 3 -49.05 -13.86 26.90
C ARG A 3 -50.37 -13.90 27.68
N PRO A 4 -50.42 -14.40 28.93
CA PRO A 4 -51.52 -14.11 29.82
C PRO A 4 -51.26 -12.87 30.69
N LYS A 5 -52.36 -12.13 30.91
CA LYS A 5 -52.51 -10.92 31.72
C LYS A 5 -52.79 -11.25 33.19
N ALA A 6 -52.55 -10.22 34.01
CA ALA A 6 -52.78 -10.06 35.44
C ALA A 6 -54.22 -10.29 35.96
N LEU A 7 -54.34 -10.52 37.27
CA LEU A 7 -55.43 -10.14 38.22
C LEU A 7 -55.07 -10.79 39.58
N ALA A 8 -55.41 -10.32 40.78
CA ALA A 8 -55.71 -9.03 41.40
C ALA A 8 -55.90 -9.37 42.90
N LEU A 9 -55.51 -8.46 43.79
CA LEU A 9 -55.80 -8.52 45.24
C LEU A 9 -57.31 -8.27 45.52
N PRO A 10 -57.81 -8.68 46.71
CA PRO A 10 -58.21 -7.69 47.74
C PRO A 10 -57.79 -8.13 49.16
N ALA A 11 -57.17 -7.30 50.02
CA ALA A 11 -57.68 -6.17 50.83
C ALA A 11 -58.50 -6.56 52.10
N ALA A 12 -57.80 -6.49 53.26
CA ALA A 12 -58.16 -5.92 54.58
C ALA A 12 -59.28 -6.49 55.50
N LEU A 13 -58.93 -6.80 56.77
CA LEU A 13 -59.38 -6.11 58.02
C LEU A 13 -58.78 -6.79 59.30
N ILE A 14 -57.84 -6.18 60.05
CA ILE A 14 -57.92 -5.51 61.39
C ILE A 14 -58.77 -6.21 62.49
N LEU A 15 -58.16 -6.74 63.58
CA LEU A 15 -58.13 -6.13 64.94
C LEU A 15 -57.50 -7.02 66.05
N ALA A 16 -56.53 -6.41 66.75
CA ALA A 16 -56.20 -6.42 68.20
C ALA A 16 -55.99 -7.73 69.00
N ALA A 17 -54.77 -7.89 69.54
CA ALA A 17 -54.49 -7.85 70.99
C ALA A 17 -52.96 -7.87 71.29
N MET A 18 -52.44 -6.79 71.89
CA MET A 18 -51.28 -6.81 72.81
C MET A 18 -51.80 -7.07 74.25
N PRO A 19 -50.98 -7.28 75.31
CA PRO A 19 -49.49 -7.34 75.44
C PRO A 19 -49.02 -8.65 76.14
N LEU A 20 -47.75 -9.09 76.19
CA LEU A 20 -46.57 -8.57 76.91
C LEU A 20 -45.40 -9.53 76.57
N ALA A 21 -44.26 -9.03 76.09
CA ALA A 21 -42.94 -9.62 76.36
C ALA A 21 -41.83 -8.66 75.90
N CYS A 22 -41.01 -8.23 76.85
CA CYS A 22 -39.84 -7.41 76.68
C CYS A 22 -38.82 -8.04 75.72
N GLY A 23 -38.31 -7.26 74.78
CA GLY A 23 -37.26 -7.67 73.86
C GLY A 23 -36.84 -6.49 72.99
N GLY A 24 -36.33 -5.43 73.64
CA GLY A 24 -35.85 -4.24 72.96
C GLY A 24 -34.75 -4.61 71.96
N LYS A 25 -35.06 -4.45 70.68
CA LYS A 25 -34.04 -4.31 69.64
C LYS A 25 -33.26 -3.05 69.96
N SER A 26 -32.03 -3.22 70.44
CA SER A 26 -31.06 -2.13 70.50
C SER A 26 -30.77 -1.71 69.06
N ASP A 27 -31.13 -0.47 68.72
CA ASP A 27 -30.59 0.21 67.55
C ASP A 27 -29.05 0.08 67.53
N PRO A 28 -28.42 -0.03 66.35
CA PRO A 28 -26.97 -0.13 66.27
C PRO A 28 -26.34 1.10 66.93
N LYS A 29 -25.62 0.90 68.03
CA LYS A 29 -24.75 1.93 68.62
C LYS A 29 -23.88 2.53 67.50
N PRO A 30 -23.80 3.86 67.36
CA PRO A 30 -22.93 4.48 66.37
C PRO A 30 -21.49 3.97 66.56
N ALA A 31 -20.80 3.68 65.45
CA ALA A 31 -19.45 3.14 65.48
C ALA A 31 -18.53 4.10 66.25
N ALA A 32 -18.00 3.64 67.39
CA ALA A 32 -17.17 4.43 68.30
C ALA A 32 -15.88 4.98 67.65
N SER A 33 -15.53 4.52 66.45
CA SER A 33 -14.26 4.80 65.76
C SER A 33 -14.35 5.77 64.58
N ASP A 34 -15.54 6.07 64.02
CA ASP A 34 -15.65 6.94 62.83
C ASP A 34 -16.11 8.37 63.19
N PRO A 35 -15.21 9.36 63.25
CA PRO A 35 -15.53 10.74 63.62
C PRO A 35 -16.25 11.53 62.49
N SER A 36 -16.41 10.97 61.29
CA SER A 36 -17.09 11.63 60.16
C SER A 36 -18.62 11.62 60.28
N VAL A 37 -19.17 10.58 60.93
CA VAL A 37 -20.59 10.50 61.27
C VAL A 37 -20.86 11.32 62.53
N PRO A 38 -21.89 12.17 62.64
CA PRO A 38 -22.17 12.90 63.88
C PRO A 38 -22.44 11.96 65.07
N LEU A 39 -21.87 12.26 66.25
CA LEU A 39 -22.21 11.52 67.46
C LEU A 39 -23.56 11.99 68.00
N GLU A 40 -24.56 11.11 68.05
CA GLU A 40 -25.83 11.38 68.71
C GLU A 40 -25.65 11.29 70.24
N GLY A 41 -25.41 12.44 70.87
CA GLY A 41 -25.14 12.55 72.30
C GLY A 41 -25.53 13.91 72.88
N ARG A 42 -25.20 14.14 74.15
CA ARG A 42 -25.45 15.41 74.85
C ARG A 42 -24.14 16.13 75.16
N ALA A 43 -24.17 17.44 75.22
CA ALA A 43 -23.01 18.22 75.70
C ALA A 43 -22.72 17.88 77.17
N VAL A 44 -21.45 17.96 77.56
CA VAL A 44 -21.03 17.77 78.95
C VAL A 44 -21.51 18.95 79.78
N SER A 45 -22.23 18.70 80.88
CA SER A 45 -22.79 19.74 81.75
C SER A 45 -22.07 19.88 83.09
N ARG A 46 -21.32 18.86 83.52
CA ARG A 46 -20.60 18.84 84.81
C ARG A 46 -19.26 18.11 84.68
N PRO A 47 -18.18 18.56 85.38
CA PRO A 47 -16.86 17.92 85.30
C PRO A 47 -16.85 16.42 85.63
N ASN A 48 -17.70 15.98 86.57
CA ASN A 48 -17.77 14.57 86.98
C ASN A 48 -18.22 13.61 85.87
N GLN A 49 -18.84 14.11 84.79
CA GLN A 49 -19.22 13.30 83.63
C GLN A 49 -18.01 12.88 82.80
N LEU A 50 -16.93 13.68 82.84
CA LEU A 50 -15.67 13.41 82.16
C LEU A 50 -14.70 12.62 83.01
N THR A 51 -14.85 12.58 84.33
CA THR A 51 -13.88 11.91 85.21
C THR A 51 -13.64 10.46 84.81
N GLY A 52 -12.36 10.11 84.67
CA GLY A 52 -11.86 8.81 84.23
C GLY A 52 -10.87 8.92 83.06
N ILE A 53 -10.36 7.76 82.63
CA ILE A 53 -9.45 7.63 81.49
C ILE A 53 -10.27 7.42 80.21
N TRP A 54 -9.93 8.13 79.15
CA TRP A 54 -10.54 8.04 77.83
C TRP A 54 -9.48 7.73 76.79
N MET A 55 -9.62 6.60 76.11
CA MET A 55 -8.69 6.15 75.08
C MET A 55 -9.20 6.58 73.72
N ALA A 56 -8.33 7.14 72.88
CA ALA A 56 -8.70 7.51 71.53
C ALA A 56 -9.08 6.28 70.69
N THR A 57 -10.23 6.34 70.02
CA THR A 57 -10.73 5.31 69.09
C THR A 57 -10.75 5.77 67.64
N SER A 58 -10.40 7.03 67.39
CA SER A 58 -10.19 7.59 66.06
C SER A 58 -8.80 8.24 65.94
N ASP A 59 -8.40 8.52 64.71
CA ASP A 59 -7.21 9.31 64.42
C ASP A 59 -7.31 10.72 65.02
N GLY A 60 -6.16 11.26 65.44
CA GLY A 60 -6.05 12.58 66.02
C GLY A 60 -4.78 12.77 66.86
N PRO A 61 -4.54 13.99 67.35
CA PRO A 61 -3.31 14.35 68.04
C PRO A 61 -3.17 13.70 69.42
N LEU A 62 -4.24 13.14 69.99
CA LEU A 62 -4.24 12.52 71.30
C LEU A 62 -4.29 10.98 71.18
N ALA A 63 -3.57 10.29 72.06
CA ALA A 63 -3.71 8.86 72.29
C ALA A 63 -4.74 8.58 73.39
N GLY A 64 -4.90 9.50 74.34
CA GLY A 64 -5.94 9.45 75.35
C GLY A 64 -5.94 10.69 76.23
N VAL A 65 -7.02 10.83 77.01
CA VAL A 65 -7.22 11.92 77.96
C VAL A 65 -7.73 11.33 79.27
N GLU A 66 -7.09 11.65 80.39
CA GLU A 66 -7.56 11.28 81.72
C GLU A 66 -8.02 12.52 82.47
N PHE A 67 -9.29 12.60 82.85
CA PHE A 67 -9.83 13.70 83.64
C PHE A 67 -9.91 13.32 85.11
N LEU A 68 -9.28 14.11 85.96
CA LEU A 68 -9.22 13.94 87.41
C LEU A 68 -10.32 14.73 88.12
N LYS A 69 -10.61 14.36 89.38
CA LYS A 69 -11.70 14.96 90.19
C LYS A 69 -11.39 16.38 90.68
N ASP A 70 -10.11 16.73 90.73
CA ASP A 70 -9.59 18.02 91.21
C ASP A 70 -9.57 19.11 90.12
N GLY A 71 -10.06 18.81 88.91
CA GLY A 71 -10.04 19.74 87.79
C GLY A 71 -8.76 19.68 86.95
N GLN A 72 -7.93 18.65 87.08
CA GLN A 72 -6.80 18.40 86.20
C GLN A 72 -7.12 17.36 85.10
N ALA A 73 -6.49 17.49 83.94
CA ALA A 73 -6.59 16.56 82.82
C ALA A 73 -5.19 16.18 82.33
N MET A 74 -4.92 14.88 82.20
CA MET A 74 -3.67 14.36 81.64
C MET A 74 -3.90 13.96 80.19
N LEU A 75 -3.21 14.64 79.26
CA LEU A 75 -3.29 14.39 77.83
C LEU A 75 -2.07 13.61 77.39
N THR A 76 -2.31 12.40 76.88
CA THR A 76 -1.25 11.55 76.31
C THR A 76 -1.24 11.74 74.80
N ARG A 77 -0.08 12.11 74.25
CA ARG A 77 0.12 12.23 72.80
C ARG A 77 0.91 11.02 72.28
N PRO A 78 0.66 10.55 71.05
CA PRO A 78 1.48 9.51 70.43
C PRO A 78 2.95 9.95 70.40
N GLY A 79 3.85 9.16 71.00
CA GLY A 79 5.30 9.40 70.96
C GLY A 79 5.85 10.61 71.74
N ALA A 80 5.00 11.45 72.35
CA ALA A 80 5.42 12.73 72.94
C ALA A 80 5.14 12.87 74.45
N GLY A 81 4.89 11.74 75.15
CA GLY A 81 4.63 11.70 76.59
C GLY A 81 3.26 12.24 77.00
N THR A 82 3.05 12.34 78.32
CA THR A 82 1.80 12.81 78.93
C THR A 82 2.00 14.21 79.52
N SER A 83 1.03 15.09 79.30
CA SER A 83 1.04 16.47 79.81
C SER A 83 -0.17 16.73 80.70
N THR A 84 0.05 17.36 81.85
CA THR A 84 -1.03 17.72 82.79
C THR A 84 -1.49 19.15 82.54
N LEU A 85 -2.80 19.33 82.35
CA LEU A 85 -3.48 20.59 82.10
C LEU A 85 -4.56 20.80 83.18
N SER A 86 -4.95 22.04 83.45
CA SER A 86 -6.20 22.29 84.18
C SER A 86 -7.36 22.24 83.20
N TYR A 87 -8.51 21.68 83.57
CA TYR A 87 -9.71 21.70 82.75
C TYR A 87 -10.89 22.33 83.47
N LYS A 88 -11.74 23.00 82.68
CA LYS A 88 -13.04 23.52 83.14
C LYS A 88 -14.10 23.20 82.09
N VAL A 89 -15.26 22.74 82.55
CA VAL A 89 -16.48 22.66 81.73
C VAL A 89 -17.15 24.03 81.76
N LEU A 90 -17.40 24.60 80.58
CA LEU A 90 -18.06 25.88 80.40
C LEU A 90 -19.59 25.71 80.38
N ASP A 91 -20.33 26.80 80.61
CA ASP A 91 -21.80 26.76 80.75
C ASP A 91 -22.52 26.27 79.47
N ASP A 92 -21.87 26.38 78.31
CA ASP A 92 -22.35 25.88 77.01
C ASP A 92 -21.89 24.44 76.69
N GLY A 93 -21.26 23.77 77.65
CA GLY A 93 -20.81 22.39 77.59
C GLY A 93 -19.52 22.15 76.80
N ARG A 94 -18.75 23.21 76.51
CA ARG A 94 -17.38 23.10 76.03
C ARG A 94 -16.43 22.72 77.17
N VAL A 95 -15.33 22.06 76.81
CA VAL A 95 -14.21 21.81 77.72
C VAL A 95 -13.06 22.73 77.34
N SER A 96 -12.66 23.56 78.29
CA SER A 96 -11.49 24.43 78.21
C SER A 96 -10.31 23.74 78.90
N LEU A 97 -9.22 23.49 78.17
CA LEU A 97 -7.97 22.95 78.68
C LEU A 97 -6.92 24.06 78.75
N VAL A 98 -6.31 24.26 79.92
CA VAL A 98 -5.37 25.36 80.19
C VAL A 98 -4.01 24.80 80.57
N THR A 99 -2.96 25.23 79.86
CA THR A 99 -1.56 24.87 80.17
C THR A 99 -1.03 25.64 81.37
N ALA A 100 0.08 25.19 81.96
CA ALA A 100 0.76 25.91 83.03
C ALA A 100 1.23 27.31 82.62
N GLN A 101 1.43 27.56 81.31
CA GLN A 101 1.78 28.86 80.74
C GLN A 101 0.56 29.73 80.41
N GLY A 102 -0.67 29.29 80.76
CA GLY A 102 -1.91 30.03 80.54
C GLY A 102 -2.51 29.91 79.13
N ALA A 103 -1.93 29.10 78.24
CA ALA A 103 -2.52 28.86 76.92
C ALA A 103 -3.78 27.99 77.06
N THR A 104 -4.86 28.39 76.38
CA THR A 104 -6.18 27.75 76.50
C THR A 104 -6.64 27.16 75.18
N THR A 105 -7.09 25.90 75.18
CA THR A 105 -7.70 25.23 74.03
C THR A 105 -9.12 24.79 74.39
N ASN A 106 -10.10 25.21 73.58
CA ASN A 106 -11.50 24.85 73.77
C ASN A 106 -11.92 23.73 72.81
N TYR A 107 -12.63 22.74 73.36
CA TYR A 107 -13.24 21.66 72.62
C TYR A 107 -14.75 21.69 72.84
N ARG A 108 -15.51 21.63 71.75
CA ARG A 108 -16.93 21.25 71.83
C ARG A 108 -16.98 19.77 72.16
N THR A 109 -17.76 19.42 73.18
CA THR A 109 -17.87 18.04 73.63
C THR A 109 -19.24 17.47 73.32
N THR A 110 -19.24 16.20 72.89
CA THR A 110 -20.46 15.41 72.76
C THR A 110 -20.22 14.08 73.47
N LEU A 111 -21.10 13.75 74.42
CA LEU A 111 -21.02 12.52 75.20
C LEU A 111 -22.22 11.62 74.89
N SER A 112 -21.96 10.36 74.56
CA SER A 112 -22.99 9.34 74.32
C SER A 112 -22.58 8.03 75.02
N GLY A 113 -23.11 7.81 76.22
CA GLY A 113 -22.69 6.70 77.09
C GLY A 113 -21.19 6.78 77.42
N ASP A 114 -20.44 5.75 77.02
CA ASP A 114 -19.00 5.64 77.23
C ASP A 114 -18.17 6.20 76.06
N ILE A 115 -18.77 6.96 75.14
CA ILE A 115 -18.08 7.59 74.00
C ILE A 115 -18.08 9.10 74.19
N LEU A 116 -16.88 9.69 74.09
CA LEU A 116 -16.62 11.12 74.12
C LEU A 116 -16.10 11.58 72.75
N GLU A 117 -16.74 12.58 72.15
CA GLU A 117 -16.24 13.30 70.99
C GLU A 117 -15.71 14.66 71.43
N LEU A 118 -14.46 14.97 71.08
CA LEU A 118 -13.84 16.27 71.24
C LEU A 118 -13.64 16.91 69.86
N ALA A 119 -14.38 17.98 69.60
CA ALA A 119 -14.26 18.77 68.38
C ALA A 119 -13.53 20.09 68.69
N PRO A 120 -12.31 20.31 68.17
CA PRO A 120 -11.60 21.57 68.39
C PRO A 120 -12.38 22.73 67.76
N GLU A 121 -12.38 23.91 68.38
CA GLU A 121 -13.03 25.10 67.80
C GLU A 121 -12.26 25.70 66.61
N GLN A 122 -11.03 25.25 66.37
CA GLN A 122 -10.21 25.73 65.26
C GLN A 122 -10.78 25.24 63.91
N PRO A 123 -11.04 26.14 62.93
CA PRO A 123 -11.53 25.75 61.61
C PRO A 123 -10.59 24.73 60.93
N GLY A 124 -11.15 23.63 60.45
CA GLY A 124 -10.41 22.57 59.74
C GLY A 124 -9.74 21.52 60.63
N ALA A 125 -9.79 21.65 61.96
CA ALA A 125 -9.26 20.62 62.86
C ALA A 125 -10.21 19.41 62.96
N ALA A 126 -9.66 18.21 62.81
CA ALA A 126 -10.44 16.97 62.86
C ALA A 126 -11.01 16.72 64.26
N LYS A 127 -12.27 16.26 64.31
CA LYS A 127 -12.88 15.76 65.54
C LYS A 127 -12.21 14.46 65.95
N GLN A 128 -12.09 14.22 67.24
CA GLN A 128 -11.53 12.99 67.76
C GLN A 128 -12.51 12.30 68.72
N ARG A 129 -12.65 10.98 68.58
CA ARG A 129 -13.46 10.13 69.46
C ARG A 129 -12.60 9.36 70.44
N PHE A 130 -13.17 9.19 71.63
CA PHE A 130 -12.58 8.45 72.72
C PHE A 130 -13.62 7.53 73.34
N THR A 131 -13.19 6.36 73.81
CA THR A 131 -13.99 5.46 74.62
C THR A 131 -13.47 5.46 76.05
N LYS A 132 -14.38 5.45 77.02
CA LYS A 132 -14.04 5.37 78.43
C LYS A 132 -13.37 4.03 78.73
N VAL A 133 -12.21 4.09 79.40
CA VAL A 133 -11.46 2.90 79.83
C VAL A 133 -12.09 2.36 81.12
N GLU A 134 -12.09 1.03 81.26
CA GLU A 134 -12.65 0.37 82.45
C GLU A 134 -11.89 0.77 83.72
N SER A 135 -12.61 0.84 84.84
CA SER A 135 -12.03 1.22 86.13
C SER A 135 -10.95 0.23 86.55
N GLY A 136 -9.74 0.71 86.80
CA GLY A 136 -8.58 -0.10 87.21
C GLY A 136 -7.66 -0.52 86.06
N GLN A 137 -8.03 -0.26 84.80
CA GLN A 137 -7.18 -0.49 83.63
C GLN A 137 -6.41 0.79 83.27
N SER A 138 -5.13 0.66 82.93
CA SER A 138 -4.31 1.77 82.44
C SER A 138 -4.63 2.12 80.98
N LEU A 139 -4.34 3.36 80.56
CA LEU A 139 -4.48 3.78 79.17
C LEU A 139 -3.61 2.91 78.22
N ALA A 140 -2.44 2.46 78.68
CA ALA A 140 -1.54 1.62 77.90
C ALA A 140 -2.13 0.21 77.66
N GLU A 141 -2.68 -0.42 78.70
CA GLU A 141 -3.35 -1.73 78.58
C GLU A 141 -4.60 -1.65 77.70
N ALA A 142 -5.41 -0.60 77.86
CA ALA A 142 -6.58 -0.38 77.01
C ALA A 142 -6.20 -0.16 75.55
N SER A 143 -5.16 0.65 75.30
CA SER A 143 -4.64 0.91 73.95
C SER A 143 -4.10 -0.37 73.29
N ALA A 144 -3.34 -1.18 74.03
CA ALA A 144 -2.83 -2.46 73.53
C ALA A 144 -3.97 -3.45 73.23
N ALA A 145 -4.98 -3.54 74.08
CA ALA A 145 -6.15 -4.38 73.84
C ALA A 145 -6.98 -3.91 72.64
N HIS A 146 -7.11 -2.60 72.45
CA HIS A 146 -7.80 -2.03 71.29
C HIS A 146 -7.03 -2.26 69.99
N GLU A 147 -5.71 -2.07 70.00
CA GLU A 147 -4.83 -2.39 68.88
C GLU A 147 -4.92 -3.86 68.51
N ALA A 148 -4.87 -4.77 69.49
CA ALA A 148 -5.04 -6.21 69.26
C ALA A 148 -6.41 -6.54 68.63
N LYS A 149 -7.49 -5.87 69.08
CA LYS A 149 -8.82 -6.01 68.47
C LYS A 149 -8.85 -5.52 67.03
N ILE A 150 -8.24 -4.37 66.73
CA ILE A 150 -8.14 -3.84 65.37
C ILE A 150 -7.36 -4.82 64.48
N VAL A 151 -6.22 -5.34 64.94
CA VAL A 151 -5.43 -6.33 64.19
C VAL A 151 -6.26 -7.59 63.92
N ALA A 152 -6.95 -8.13 64.92
CA ALA A 152 -7.79 -9.33 64.74
C ALA A 152 -8.95 -9.11 63.77
N GLU A 153 -9.63 -7.96 63.86
CA GLU A 153 -10.71 -7.59 62.92
C GLU A 153 -10.17 -7.37 61.49
N MET A 154 -8.97 -6.80 61.36
CA MET A 154 -8.27 -6.62 60.09
C MET A 154 -7.89 -7.96 59.47
N GLU A 155 -7.29 -8.87 60.23
CA GLU A 155 -6.98 -10.23 59.77
C GLU A 155 -8.23 -10.97 59.30
N ARG A 156 -9.34 -10.81 60.04
CA ARG A 156 -10.63 -11.39 59.63
C ARG A 156 -11.17 -10.78 58.33
N ARG A 157 -10.99 -9.47 58.10
CA ARG A 157 -11.32 -8.84 56.81
C ARG A 157 -10.42 -9.34 55.67
N ILE A 158 -9.13 -9.53 55.92
CA ILE A 158 -8.19 -10.09 54.94
C ILE A 158 -8.58 -11.52 54.60
N LEU A 159 -8.97 -12.33 55.59
CA LEU A 159 -9.50 -13.68 55.36
C LEU A 159 -10.78 -13.65 54.53
N ASN A 160 -11.73 -12.75 54.84
CA ASN A 160 -12.96 -12.60 54.07
C ASN A 160 -12.70 -12.14 52.62
N LEU A 161 -11.70 -11.28 52.40
CA LEU A 161 -11.22 -10.94 51.06
C LEU A 161 -10.68 -12.18 50.35
N ARG A 162 -9.80 -12.94 51.00
CA ARG A 162 -9.22 -14.17 50.42
C ARG A 162 -10.31 -15.17 50.05
N ASP A 163 -11.28 -15.41 50.92
CA ASP A 163 -12.45 -16.26 50.63
C ASP A 163 -13.25 -15.74 49.44
N THR A 164 -13.39 -14.42 49.32
CA THR A 164 -14.07 -13.78 48.18
C THR A 164 -13.32 -14.00 46.87
N LEU A 165 -11.99 -13.88 46.89
CA LEU A 165 -11.14 -14.11 45.73
C LEU A 165 -11.04 -15.60 45.36
N LEU A 166 -11.02 -16.51 46.35
CA LEU A 166 -10.93 -17.97 46.19
C LEU A 166 -12.18 -18.60 45.56
N LYS A 167 -13.35 -17.94 45.67
CA LYS A 167 -14.59 -18.43 45.05
C LYS A 167 -14.54 -18.48 43.52
N GLY A 168 -13.50 -17.91 42.90
CA GLY A 168 -13.28 -18.01 41.45
C GLY A 168 -14.29 -17.24 40.61
N ASN A 169 -14.98 -16.25 41.21
CA ASN A 169 -16.00 -15.43 40.56
C ASN A 169 -15.90 -13.94 40.95
N ALA A 170 -14.71 -13.52 41.35
CA ALA A 170 -14.45 -12.15 41.75
C ALA A 170 -14.39 -11.25 40.51
N VAL A 171 -15.19 -10.19 40.52
CA VAL A 171 -15.20 -9.18 39.45
C VAL A 171 -15.08 -7.77 40.02
N ILE A 172 -14.32 -6.94 39.32
CA ILE A 172 -14.31 -5.49 39.55
C ILE A 172 -15.19 -4.85 38.47
N VAL A 173 -16.17 -4.07 38.91
CA VAL A 173 -17.13 -3.40 38.02
C VAL A 173 -17.04 -1.88 38.17
N SER A 174 -17.15 -1.17 37.05
CA SER A 174 -17.30 0.29 37.03
C SER A 174 -18.59 0.72 37.73
N THR A 175 -18.51 1.78 38.54
CA THR A 175 -19.67 2.32 39.28
C THR A 175 -20.30 3.57 38.65
N GLN A 176 -19.76 4.08 37.54
CA GLN A 176 -20.24 5.30 36.87
C GLN A 176 -20.59 5.10 35.39
N GLY A 177 -21.76 5.60 34.99
CA GLY A 177 -22.14 5.95 33.61
C GLY A 177 -22.48 4.79 32.67
N ASP A 178 -22.61 5.13 31.38
CA ASP A 178 -22.85 4.21 30.26
C ASP A 178 -21.60 3.37 29.88
N ASP A 179 -20.43 3.72 30.43
CA ASP A 179 -19.15 3.03 30.21
C ASP A 179 -18.99 1.85 31.19
N ARG A 180 -19.88 0.85 31.09
CA ARG A 180 -19.80 -0.38 31.89
C ARG A 180 -18.65 -1.25 31.40
N TRP A 181 -17.55 -1.29 32.14
CA TRP A 181 -16.48 -2.28 31.93
C TRP A 181 -16.43 -3.26 33.10
N THR A 182 -15.87 -4.44 32.86
CA THR A 182 -15.74 -5.51 33.86
C THR A 182 -14.33 -6.09 33.82
N MET A 183 -13.77 -6.34 35.00
CA MET A 183 -12.53 -7.09 35.17
C MET A 183 -12.81 -8.37 35.95
N ALA A 184 -12.76 -9.51 35.27
CA ALA A 184 -12.79 -10.81 35.91
C ALA A 184 -11.39 -11.16 36.45
N MET A 185 -11.29 -11.62 37.69
CA MET A 185 -10.00 -11.88 38.34
C MET A 185 -9.82 -13.34 38.65
N ASN A 186 -8.63 -13.86 38.38
CA ASN A 186 -8.23 -15.21 38.75
C ASN A 186 -6.88 -15.16 39.47
N PHE A 187 -6.80 -15.71 40.68
CA PHE A 187 -5.59 -15.68 41.51
C PHE A 187 -5.05 -17.09 41.72
N ASP A 188 -3.77 -17.28 41.46
CA ASP A 188 -3.11 -18.60 41.51
C ASP A 188 -2.50 -18.89 42.89
N ASP A 189 -2.13 -17.84 43.63
CA ASP A 189 -1.58 -17.89 44.99
C ASP A 189 -2.18 -16.75 45.81
N LEU A 190 -2.75 -17.08 46.97
CA LEU A 190 -3.34 -16.11 47.90
C LEU A 190 -2.68 -16.15 49.29
N ASP A 191 -1.72 -17.06 49.51
CA ASP A 191 -1.14 -17.28 50.84
C ASP A 191 -0.13 -16.20 51.20
N ARG A 192 0.67 -15.73 50.22
CA ARG A 192 1.77 -14.78 50.45
C ARG A 192 1.64 -13.44 49.71
N SER A 193 1.02 -13.41 48.55
CA SER A 193 0.83 -12.21 47.71
C SER A 193 -0.30 -12.47 46.72
N LEU A 194 -1.08 -11.45 46.34
CA LEU A 194 -2.18 -11.61 45.40
C LEU A 194 -1.63 -11.69 43.96
N ASN A 195 -1.17 -12.86 43.52
CA ASN A 195 -0.65 -13.05 42.16
C ASN A 195 -1.66 -13.80 41.29
N GLY A 196 -1.83 -13.36 40.06
CA GLY A 196 -2.71 -14.03 39.11
C GLY A 196 -2.88 -13.28 37.80
N SER A 197 -4.08 -13.33 37.26
CA SER A 197 -4.47 -12.64 36.03
C SER A 197 -5.81 -11.91 36.16
N MET A 198 -5.94 -10.84 35.38
CA MET A 198 -7.17 -10.09 35.20
C MET A 198 -7.59 -10.12 33.74
N VAL A 199 -8.85 -10.41 33.48
CA VAL A 199 -9.48 -10.36 32.16
C VAL A 199 -10.34 -9.10 32.11
N LEU A 200 -9.85 -8.08 31.40
CA LEU A 200 -10.48 -6.77 31.28
C LEU A 200 -11.30 -6.69 29.99
N ASP A 201 -12.61 -6.55 30.13
CA ASP A 201 -13.55 -6.24 29.04
C ASP A 201 -13.96 -4.77 29.11
N THR A 202 -13.58 -4.00 28.09
CA THR A 202 -13.95 -2.59 27.91
C THR A 202 -14.87 -2.44 26.71
N PRO A 203 -16.18 -2.70 26.85
CA PRO A 203 -17.10 -2.50 25.74
C PRO A 203 -17.15 -1.02 25.37
N ILE A 204 -16.99 -0.73 24.08
CA ILE A 204 -17.20 0.62 23.55
C ILE A 204 -18.71 0.82 23.43
N ALA A 205 -19.25 1.84 24.10
CA ALA A 205 -20.66 2.16 24.10
C ALA A 205 -21.23 2.22 22.65
N GLY A 206 -22.29 1.45 22.39
CA GLY A 206 -23.01 1.46 21.11
C GLY A 206 -22.50 0.51 20.02
N ARG A 207 -21.45 -0.30 20.27
CA ARG A 207 -21.00 -1.36 19.34
C ARG A 207 -20.87 -2.70 20.06
N ASN A 208 -21.75 -3.64 19.73
CA ASN A 208 -21.54 -5.08 20.00
C ASN A 208 -20.49 -5.62 19.02
N ASP A 209 -19.28 -5.06 19.09
CA ASP A 209 -18.18 -5.48 18.24
C ASP A 209 -17.50 -6.69 18.89
N SER A 210 -17.66 -7.87 18.30
CA SER A 210 -16.94 -9.09 18.70
C SER A 210 -15.43 -8.95 18.55
N LEU A 211 -14.94 -7.89 17.90
CA LEU A 211 -13.53 -7.59 17.71
C LEU A 211 -12.96 -6.62 18.76
N ASN A 212 -13.75 -6.15 19.73
CA ASN A 212 -13.19 -5.35 20.82
C ASN A 212 -12.25 -6.22 21.68
N PRO A 213 -10.97 -5.85 21.81
CA PRO A 213 -9.99 -6.73 22.41
C PRO A 213 -10.21 -6.85 23.92
N ILE A 214 -10.55 -8.05 24.37
CA ILE A 214 -10.46 -8.42 25.77
C ILE A 214 -9.00 -8.61 26.11
N ARG A 215 -8.58 -8.01 27.23
CA ARG A 215 -7.17 -7.97 27.62
C ARG A 215 -6.93 -8.88 28.80
N VAL A 216 -5.90 -9.72 28.69
CA VAL A 216 -5.41 -10.53 29.81
C VAL A 216 -4.18 -9.84 30.39
N LEU A 217 -4.23 -9.50 31.67
CA LEU A 217 -3.21 -8.73 32.37
C LEU A 217 -2.68 -9.57 33.54
N PRO A 218 -1.36 -9.83 33.65
CA PRO A 218 -0.80 -10.40 34.87
C PRO A 218 -0.99 -9.38 36.00
N VAL A 219 -1.45 -9.83 37.16
CA VAL A 219 -1.66 -8.96 38.32
C VAL A 219 -0.81 -9.40 39.49
N ARG A 220 -0.25 -8.42 40.19
CA ARG A 220 0.38 -8.58 41.49
C ARG A 220 -0.20 -7.59 42.47
N GLY A 221 -0.67 -8.09 43.60
CA GLY A 221 -1.31 -7.27 44.61
C GLY A 221 -0.79 -7.48 46.02
N ASP A 222 -0.94 -6.41 46.79
CA ASP A 222 -0.55 -6.31 48.19
C ASP A 222 -1.74 -5.83 49.04
N THR A 223 -1.79 -6.27 50.28
CA THR A 223 -2.79 -5.85 51.28
C THR A 223 -2.08 -5.22 52.46
N GLY A 224 -2.65 -4.14 53.02
CA GLY A 224 -2.09 -3.45 54.18
C GLY A 224 -3.12 -2.64 54.94
N ARG A 225 -2.72 -2.08 56.09
CA ARG A 225 -3.55 -1.12 56.84
C ARG A 225 -3.78 0.13 56.01
N ALA A 226 -5.01 0.62 56.01
CA ALA A 226 -5.33 1.92 55.42
C ALA A 226 -4.88 3.08 56.32
N ASP A 227 -5.04 2.90 57.63
CA ASP A 227 -4.64 3.84 58.68
C ASP A 227 -4.28 3.07 59.97
N ALA A 228 -3.69 3.75 60.95
CA ALA A 228 -3.12 3.09 62.14
C ALA A 228 -4.16 2.68 63.19
N ARG A 229 -5.36 3.28 63.18
CA ARG A 229 -6.36 3.15 64.26
C ARG A 229 -7.71 2.61 63.82
N SER A 230 -7.87 2.29 62.54
CA SER A 230 -9.04 1.61 62.00
C SER A 230 -8.69 0.18 61.59
N ASN A 231 -9.72 -0.63 61.45
CA ASN A 231 -9.62 -1.97 60.91
C ASN A 231 -9.77 -1.99 59.38
N ARG A 232 -9.68 -0.83 58.69
CA ARG A 232 -9.83 -0.73 57.23
C ARG A 232 -8.60 -1.29 56.54
N VAL A 233 -8.83 -2.10 55.52
CA VAL A 233 -7.77 -2.73 54.73
C VAL A 233 -7.69 -2.05 53.37
N ARG A 234 -6.48 -1.65 52.99
CA ARG A 234 -6.16 -1.18 51.65
C ARG A 234 -5.62 -2.36 50.84
N VAL A 235 -6.14 -2.54 49.64
CA VAL A 235 -5.66 -3.52 48.65
C VAL A 235 -5.16 -2.74 47.44
N VAL A 236 -3.94 -3.03 46.99
CA VAL A 236 -3.37 -2.43 45.78
C VAL A 236 -3.07 -3.56 44.81
N LEU A 237 -3.67 -3.53 43.63
CA LEU A 237 -3.48 -4.50 42.55
C LEU A 237 -2.76 -3.79 41.39
N ASN A 238 -1.55 -4.21 41.07
CA ASN A 238 -0.78 -3.68 39.95
C ASN A 238 -0.92 -4.63 38.75
N ALA A 239 -1.52 -4.14 37.68
CA ALA A 239 -1.66 -4.86 36.42
C ALA A 239 -0.42 -4.59 35.55
N GLY A 240 0.34 -5.66 35.27
CA GLY A 240 1.46 -5.64 34.34
C GLY A 240 1.01 -5.54 32.87
N PRO A 241 1.96 -5.53 31.93
CA PRO A 241 1.67 -5.44 30.50
C PRO A 241 0.68 -6.52 30.04
N ALA A 242 -0.32 -6.13 29.24
CA ALA A 242 -1.27 -7.10 28.70
C ALA A 242 -0.53 -8.21 27.92
N SER A 243 -0.79 -9.46 28.28
CA SER A 243 -0.25 -10.65 27.61
C SER A 243 -1.07 -11.05 26.38
N GLU A 244 -2.36 -10.70 26.36
CA GLU A 244 -3.26 -10.92 25.24
C GLU A 244 -4.16 -9.69 25.00
N PRO A 245 -4.48 -9.36 23.73
CA PRO A 245 -3.84 -9.87 22.51
C PRO A 245 -2.41 -9.32 22.34
N ALA A 246 -1.58 -9.99 21.53
CA ALA A 246 -0.24 -9.52 21.21
C ALA A 246 -0.27 -8.09 20.62
N GLY A 247 0.69 -7.24 21.01
CA GLY A 247 0.77 -5.85 20.56
C GLY A 247 0.06 -4.83 21.47
N GLN A 248 -0.55 -5.25 22.58
CA GLN A 248 -1.19 -4.38 23.58
C GLN A 248 -0.35 -4.23 24.87
N GLN A 249 0.97 -4.47 24.81
CA GLN A 249 1.84 -4.46 26.00
C GLN A 249 1.93 -3.08 26.69
N GLU A 250 1.50 -2.01 26.00
CA GLU A 250 1.43 -0.67 26.58
C GLU A 250 0.27 -0.49 27.59
N VAL A 251 -0.70 -1.41 27.61
CA VAL A 251 -1.80 -1.37 28.57
C VAL A 251 -1.30 -1.91 29.90
N VAL A 252 -1.10 -1.00 30.85
CA VAL A 252 -0.73 -1.23 32.24
C VAL A 252 -1.59 -0.38 33.15
N GLY A 253 -1.78 -0.79 34.40
CA GLY A 253 -2.63 -0.03 35.32
C GLY A 253 -2.53 -0.45 36.78
N GLN A 254 -3.30 0.23 37.61
CA GLN A 254 -3.39 -0.05 39.04
C GLN A 254 -4.84 0.04 39.49
N VAL A 255 -5.25 -0.87 40.37
CA VAL A 255 -6.51 -0.79 41.10
C VAL A 255 -6.20 -0.65 42.59
N VAL A 256 -6.76 0.37 43.22
CA VAL A 256 -6.66 0.58 44.68
C VAL A 256 -8.05 0.40 45.27
N LEU A 257 -8.22 -0.61 46.12
CA LEU A 257 -9.48 -0.93 46.79
C LEU A 257 -9.37 -0.70 48.30
N MET A 258 -10.50 -0.36 48.89
CA MET A 258 -10.72 -0.13 50.31
C MET A 258 -11.79 -1.09 50.80
N ILE A 259 -11.42 -1.90 51.80
CA ILE A 259 -12.32 -2.81 52.49
C ILE A 259 -12.86 -2.11 53.73
N ASP A 260 -14.16 -1.84 53.72
CA ASP A 260 -14.86 -1.12 54.78
C ASP A 260 -16.17 -1.83 55.18
N GLY A 261 -16.98 -1.22 56.04
CA GLY A 261 -18.28 -1.74 56.47
C GLY A 261 -18.17 -2.80 57.58
N PRO A 262 -19.24 -3.54 57.91
CA PRO A 262 -19.22 -4.59 58.93
C PRO A 262 -18.21 -5.70 58.60
N VAL A 263 -17.46 -6.21 59.58
CA VAL A 263 -16.43 -7.25 59.37
C VAL A 263 -16.99 -8.49 58.67
N ASP A 264 -18.22 -8.89 59.01
CA ASP A 264 -18.90 -10.06 58.44
C ASP A 264 -19.56 -9.79 57.07
N LYS A 265 -19.66 -8.52 56.65
CA LYS A 265 -20.21 -8.10 55.35
C LYS A 265 -19.43 -6.90 54.80
N PRO A 266 -18.15 -7.10 54.45
CA PRO A 266 -17.31 -5.99 54.02
C PRO A 266 -17.78 -5.47 52.66
N THR A 267 -17.76 -4.16 52.49
CA THR A 267 -17.90 -3.49 51.18
C THR A 267 -16.51 -3.16 50.65
N ILE A 268 -16.24 -3.53 49.40
CA ILE A 268 -14.93 -3.34 48.77
C ILE A 268 -15.07 -2.39 47.59
N THR A 269 -14.61 -1.15 47.77
CA THR A 269 -14.76 -0.06 46.78
C THR A 269 -13.45 0.67 46.57
N GLY A 270 -13.25 1.36 45.44
CA GLY A 270 -11.99 2.05 45.19
C GLY A 270 -11.89 2.68 43.82
N GLU A 271 -10.68 2.74 43.27
CA GLU A 271 -10.40 3.34 41.97
C GLU A 271 -9.50 2.45 41.10
N ALA A 272 -9.76 2.41 39.79
CA ALA A 272 -8.92 1.80 38.77
C ALA A 272 -8.33 2.87 37.84
N ASN A 273 -7.03 2.83 37.61
CA ASN A 273 -6.31 3.76 36.75
C ASN A 273 -5.54 3.01 35.66
N PHE A 274 -5.98 3.19 34.41
CA PHE A 274 -5.35 2.63 33.20
C PHE A 274 -5.14 3.77 32.19
N PRO A 275 -4.02 4.51 32.25
CA PRO A 275 -3.83 5.77 31.54
C PRO A 275 -3.94 5.68 30.01
N LYS A 276 -3.64 4.51 29.44
CA LYS A 276 -3.76 4.24 28.00
C LYS A 276 -5.18 3.95 27.54
N LEU A 277 -6.06 3.55 28.45
CA LEU A 277 -7.46 3.24 28.16
C LEU A 277 -8.38 4.40 28.54
N TRP A 278 -8.12 5.05 29.67
CA TRP A 278 -8.98 6.10 30.21
C TRP A 278 -8.17 7.33 30.65
N PRO A 279 -8.72 8.55 30.48
CA PRO A 279 -8.15 9.75 31.05
C PRO A 279 -8.44 9.80 32.55
N GLY A 280 -7.57 9.16 33.35
CA GLY A 280 -7.57 9.23 34.81
C GLY A 280 -8.28 8.07 35.54
N PRO A 281 -8.29 8.11 36.89
CA PRO A 281 -8.88 7.06 37.73
C PRO A 281 -10.41 6.95 37.57
N ARG A 282 -10.93 5.73 37.66
CA ARG A 282 -12.36 5.39 37.57
C ARG A 282 -12.84 4.73 38.86
N PRO A 283 -14.02 5.07 39.40
CA PRO A 283 -14.52 4.48 40.64
C PRO A 283 -15.05 3.05 40.41
N VAL A 284 -14.71 2.14 41.31
CA VAL A 284 -14.95 0.70 41.15
C VAL A 284 -15.46 0.03 42.41
N THR A 285 -16.14 -1.11 42.22
CA THR A 285 -16.53 -2.02 43.30
C THR A 285 -16.05 -3.43 42.99
N LEU A 286 -15.47 -4.10 43.98
CA LEU A 286 -15.19 -5.53 43.92
C LEU A 286 -16.39 -6.30 44.48
N THR A 287 -16.94 -7.21 43.70
CA THR A 287 -18.06 -8.07 44.07
C THR A 287 -17.83 -9.52 43.61
N THR A 288 -18.62 -10.45 44.13
CA THR A 288 -18.76 -11.80 43.58
C THR A 288 -19.92 -11.82 42.61
N ASP A 289 -19.66 -12.01 41.33
CA ASP A 289 -20.69 -12.10 40.29
C ASP A 289 -20.29 -13.21 39.31
N ALA A 290 -20.84 -14.40 39.54
CA ALA A 290 -20.56 -15.56 38.71
C ALA A 290 -21.04 -15.39 37.26
N GLU A 291 -22.10 -14.62 37.04
CA GLU A 291 -22.65 -14.38 35.70
C GLU A 291 -21.71 -13.47 34.90
N SER A 292 -21.34 -12.31 35.47
CA SER A 292 -20.40 -11.39 34.83
C SER A 292 -19.01 -12.02 34.64
N PHE A 293 -18.54 -12.83 35.60
CA PHE A 293 -17.29 -13.55 35.48
C PHE A 293 -17.31 -14.58 34.33
N ALA A 294 -18.35 -15.41 34.27
CA ALA A 294 -18.52 -16.40 33.21
C ALA A 294 -18.66 -15.73 31.84
N ALA A 295 -19.47 -14.69 31.73
CA ALA A 295 -19.67 -13.94 30.48
C ALA A 295 -18.37 -13.31 29.96
N THR A 296 -17.55 -12.74 30.84
CA THR A 296 -16.25 -12.15 30.47
C THR A 296 -15.30 -13.21 29.91
N ASN A 297 -15.22 -14.39 30.56
CA ASN A 297 -14.38 -15.49 30.10
C ASN A 297 -14.91 -16.17 28.83
N GLU A 298 -16.22 -16.35 28.69
CA GLU A 298 -16.84 -16.88 27.47
C GLU A 298 -16.57 -15.96 26.28
N LYS A 299 -16.61 -14.64 26.48
CA LYS A 299 -16.26 -13.66 25.45
C LYS A 299 -14.77 -13.73 25.09
N LEU A 300 -13.88 -13.95 26.06
CA LEU A 300 -12.44 -14.19 25.81
C LEU A 300 -12.22 -15.46 24.97
N GLU A 301 -12.86 -16.57 25.32
CA GLU A 301 -12.76 -17.82 24.56
C GLU A 301 -13.37 -17.69 23.16
N SER A 302 -14.49 -16.98 23.03
CA SER A 302 -15.11 -16.67 21.73
C SER A 302 -14.17 -15.81 20.86
N GLN A 303 -13.48 -14.83 21.46
CA GLN A 303 -12.48 -14.03 20.76
C GLN A 303 -11.27 -14.90 20.35
N ARG A 304 -10.76 -15.77 21.23
CA ARG A 304 -9.68 -16.72 20.92
C ARG A 304 -10.06 -17.67 19.79
N ALA A 305 -11.30 -18.16 19.77
CA ALA A 305 -11.83 -19.02 18.71
C ALA A 305 -11.94 -18.26 17.38
N ALA A 306 -12.46 -17.02 17.39
CA ALA A 306 -12.55 -16.17 16.21
C ALA A 306 -11.16 -15.84 15.64
N ILE A 307 -10.20 -15.50 16.51
CA ILE A 307 -8.79 -15.28 16.18
C ILE A 307 -8.19 -16.52 15.51
N ARG A 308 -8.39 -17.72 16.10
CA ARG A 308 -7.86 -18.96 15.54
C ARG A 308 -8.49 -19.26 14.18
N ALA A 309 -9.80 -19.07 14.04
CA ALA A 309 -10.49 -19.23 12.76
C ALA A 309 -9.94 -18.28 11.70
N GLU A 310 -9.59 -17.05 12.08
CA GLU A 310 -9.04 -16.04 11.18
C GLU A 310 -7.62 -16.37 10.71
N ILE A 311 -6.75 -16.85 11.62
CA ILE A 311 -5.43 -17.39 11.24
C ILE A 311 -5.61 -18.56 10.29
N THR A 312 -6.45 -19.55 10.64
CA THR A 312 -6.68 -20.73 9.80
C THR A 312 -7.26 -20.34 8.44
N ARG A 313 -8.11 -19.31 8.37
CA ARG A 313 -8.61 -18.76 7.11
C ARG A 313 -7.47 -18.21 6.24
N MET A 314 -6.57 -17.43 6.83
CA MET A 314 -5.41 -16.87 6.12
C MET A 314 -4.40 -17.97 5.72
N GLU A 315 -4.16 -18.95 6.57
CA GLU A 315 -3.31 -20.11 6.25
C GLU A 315 -3.89 -20.97 5.13
N THR A 316 -5.22 -21.18 5.13
CA THR A 316 -5.92 -21.89 4.06
C THR A 316 -5.83 -21.10 2.76
N PHE A 317 -5.99 -19.78 2.83
CA PHE A 317 -5.87 -18.89 1.69
C PHE A 317 -4.47 -18.92 1.07
N LEU A 318 -3.43 -18.95 1.91
CA LEU A 318 -2.02 -18.98 1.51
C LEU A 318 -1.44 -20.40 1.41
N ALA A 319 -2.27 -21.44 1.40
CA ALA A 319 -1.82 -22.82 1.58
C ALA A 319 -0.81 -23.30 0.52
N GLY A 320 -0.84 -22.74 -0.69
CA GLY A 320 0.10 -23.03 -1.79
C GLY A 320 0.93 -21.81 -2.17
N ARG A 321 0.80 -21.37 -3.43
CA ARG A 321 1.46 -20.16 -3.96
C ARG A 321 0.43 -19.13 -4.38
N THR A 322 0.55 -17.92 -3.86
CA THR A 322 -0.31 -16.79 -4.22
C THR A 322 0.52 -15.68 -4.83
N LEU A 323 0.12 -15.25 -6.02
CA LEU A 323 0.68 -14.09 -6.69
C LEU A 323 -0.25 -12.90 -6.49
N PHE A 324 0.33 -11.82 -6.00
CA PHE A 324 -0.32 -10.56 -5.77
C PHE A 324 0.31 -9.48 -6.66
N ILE A 325 -0.54 -8.59 -7.16
CA ILE A 325 -0.15 -7.34 -7.81
C ILE A 325 -0.85 -6.19 -7.12
N GLY A 326 -0.21 -5.04 -7.08
CA GLY A 326 -0.82 -3.89 -6.46
C GLY A 326 0.08 -2.67 -6.42
N ARG A 327 -0.14 -1.85 -5.40
CA ARG A 327 0.49 -0.54 -5.26
C ARG A 327 0.97 -0.34 -3.83
N LYS A 328 2.15 0.25 -3.71
CA LYS A 328 2.70 0.79 -2.47
C LYS A 328 2.68 2.30 -2.58
N THR A 329 2.01 2.95 -1.64
CA THR A 329 1.87 4.40 -1.58
C THR A 329 2.66 4.92 -0.37
N THR A 330 3.39 6.00 -0.57
CA THR A 330 4.08 6.74 0.50
C THR A 330 3.19 7.90 0.98
N LEU A 331 3.31 8.32 2.24
CA LEU A 331 2.58 9.50 2.74
C LEU A 331 2.89 10.80 1.97
N GLN A 332 3.99 10.83 1.21
CA GLN A 332 4.39 11.97 0.37
C GLN A 332 3.78 11.93 -1.04
N GLY A 333 2.91 10.96 -1.34
CA GLY A 333 2.16 10.89 -2.61
C GLY A 333 2.88 10.18 -3.76
N GLY A 334 3.93 9.41 -3.47
CA GLY A 334 4.56 8.53 -4.46
C GLY A 334 3.91 7.15 -4.48
N ASP A 335 3.45 6.72 -5.65
CA ASP A 335 2.92 5.39 -5.93
C ASP A 335 3.97 4.55 -6.67
N GLU A 336 4.22 3.35 -6.17
CA GLU A 336 5.07 2.34 -6.80
C GLU A 336 4.25 1.09 -7.05
N GLN A 337 4.29 0.55 -8.28
CA GLN A 337 3.68 -0.75 -8.56
C GLN A 337 4.44 -1.84 -7.82
N VAL A 338 3.75 -2.80 -7.23
CA VAL A 338 4.36 -3.87 -6.45
C VAL A 338 3.80 -5.22 -6.88
N GLY A 339 4.68 -6.20 -7.00
CA GLY A 339 4.31 -7.61 -7.04
C GLY A 339 4.80 -8.32 -5.78
N LEU A 340 3.99 -9.25 -5.26
CA LEU A 340 4.34 -10.09 -4.13
C LEU A 340 3.95 -11.53 -4.44
N ILE A 341 4.89 -12.45 -4.31
CA ILE A 341 4.61 -13.89 -4.33
C ILE A 341 4.72 -14.37 -2.90
N VAL A 342 3.71 -15.07 -2.40
CA VAL A 342 3.75 -15.74 -1.10
C VAL A 342 3.61 -17.24 -1.33
N GLU A 343 4.55 -18.00 -0.82
CA GLU A 343 4.59 -19.46 -0.97
C GLU A 343 4.79 -20.09 0.39
N ARG A 344 3.99 -21.12 0.68
CA ARG A 344 4.15 -21.90 1.90
C ARG A 344 5.45 -22.70 1.84
N ASN A 345 6.28 -22.56 2.87
CA ASN A 345 7.47 -23.40 2.99
C ASN A 345 7.04 -24.81 3.41
N GLU A 346 7.48 -25.84 2.68
CA GLU A 346 7.14 -27.24 3.01
C GLU A 346 7.97 -27.79 4.17
N GLN A 347 9.14 -27.19 4.43
CA GLN A 347 10.07 -27.65 5.47
C GLN A 347 9.74 -27.06 6.85
N ASN A 348 9.10 -25.89 6.91
CA ASN A 348 8.74 -25.17 8.14
C ASN A 348 7.32 -24.62 8.05
N SER A 349 6.62 -24.40 9.17
CA SER A 349 5.28 -23.78 9.21
C SER A 349 5.24 -22.29 8.79
N GLY A 350 6.29 -21.76 8.16
CA GLY A 350 6.41 -20.37 7.74
C GLY A 350 6.18 -20.15 6.24
N TYR A 351 6.18 -18.89 5.81
CA TYR A 351 6.00 -18.52 4.42
C TYR A 351 7.28 -17.88 3.87
N THR A 352 7.60 -18.19 2.62
CA THR A 352 8.59 -17.43 1.85
C THR A 352 7.85 -16.43 0.98
N ALA A 353 8.36 -15.20 0.94
CA ALA A 353 7.86 -14.17 0.06
C ALA A 353 8.91 -13.82 -1.00
N THR A 354 8.47 -13.43 -2.19
CA THR A 354 9.33 -12.78 -3.19
C THR A 354 8.68 -11.46 -3.55
N VAL A 355 9.42 -10.36 -3.36
CA VAL A 355 8.93 -9.01 -3.62
C VAL A 355 9.51 -8.51 -4.93
N MET A 356 8.65 -7.94 -5.77
CA MET A 356 8.98 -7.41 -7.10
C MET A 356 8.65 -5.92 -7.14
N LEU A 357 9.65 -5.08 -7.43
CA LEU A 357 9.51 -3.62 -7.55
C LEU A 357 10.07 -3.17 -8.91
N PRO A 358 9.51 -2.13 -9.57
CA PRO A 358 9.90 -1.69 -10.92
C PRO A 358 11.39 -1.34 -11.10
N ASN A 359 12.07 -0.99 -10.01
CA ASN A 359 13.46 -0.52 -10.02
C ASN A 359 14.41 -1.45 -9.26
N ARG A 360 13.97 -2.67 -8.91
CA ARG A 360 14.78 -3.64 -8.17
C ARG A 360 14.60 -5.03 -8.72
N GLU A 361 15.67 -5.81 -8.69
CA GLU A 361 15.59 -7.25 -8.91
C GLU A 361 14.59 -7.86 -7.92
N ALA A 362 13.91 -8.93 -8.34
CA ALA A 362 13.04 -9.69 -7.45
C ALA A 362 13.88 -10.27 -6.30
N GLN A 363 13.45 -10.05 -5.07
CA GLN A 363 14.23 -10.47 -3.90
C GLN A 363 13.38 -11.29 -2.93
N ALA A 364 14.03 -12.32 -2.38
CA ALA A 364 13.44 -13.16 -1.35
C ALA A 364 13.27 -12.36 -0.04
N ALA A 365 12.10 -12.50 0.56
CA ALA A 365 11.66 -11.90 1.81
C ALA A 365 11.11 -13.00 2.71
N ARG A 366 11.11 -12.75 4.01
CA ARG A 366 10.49 -13.66 4.98
C ARG A 366 9.04 -13.25 5.19
N ALA A 367 8.12 -14.20 5.18
CA ALA A 367 6.73 -13.94 5.50
C ALA A 367 6.23 -14.80 6.67
N ASP A 368 5.54 -14.15 7.61
CA ASP A 368 4.99 -14.78 8.81
C ASP A 368 3.55 -14.28 9.02
N ILE A 369 2.65 -15.15 9.49
CA ILE A 369 1.30 -14.74 9.89
C ILE A 369 1.34 -14.50 11.40
N GLU A 370 0.98 -13.28 11.81
CA GLU A 370 0.89 -12.92 13.22
C GLU A 370 -0.47 -12.27 13.54
N LEU A 371 -0.76 -12.16 14.84
CA LEU A 371 -1.97 -11.51 15.32
C LEU A 371 -1.70 -10.05 15.67
N VAL A 372 -2.57 -9.18 15.16
CA VAL A 372 -2.50 -7.74 15.39
C VAL A 372 -3.89 -7.24 15.71
N LEU A 373 -4.08 -6.77 16.96
CA LEU A 373 -5.36 -6.22 17.41
C LEU A 373 -6.55 -7.17 17.17
N GLY A 374 -6.34 -8.48 17.29
CA GLY A 374 -7.39 -9.49 17.11
C GLY A 374 -7.67 -9.91 15.66
N GLN A 375 -6.89 -9.42 14.69
CA GLN A 375 -6.96 -9.85 13.30
C GLN A 375 -5.67 -10.54 12.87
N ALA A 376 -5.78 -11.56 12.01
CA ALA A 376 -4.60 -12.14 11.38
C ALA A 376 -4.01 -11.12 10.39
N ALA A 377 -2.70 -10.95 10.42
CA ALA A 377 -1.96 -10.12 9.49
C ALA A 377 -0.78 -10.92 8.93
N LEU A 378 -0.58 -10.83 7.63
CA LEU A 378 0.61 -11.30 6.95
C LEU A 378 1.71 -10.23 7.09
N TYR A 379 2.78 -10.58 7.79
CA TYR A 379 3.99 -9.77 7.88
C TYR A 379 4.97 -10.18 6.79
N VAL A 380 5.42 -9.23 5.98
CA VAL A 380 6.47 -9.45 4.98
C VAL A 380 7.68 -8.62 5.35
N ASN A 381 8.78 -9.30 5.69
CA ASN A 381 10.06 -8.71 6.06
C ASN A 381 11.00 -8.74 4.86
N THR A 382 11.21 -7.58 4.25
CA THR A 382 12.05 -7.45 3.06
C THR A 382 13.54 -7.35 3.42
N PRO A 383 14.44 -7.81 2.56
CA PRO A 383 15.88 -7.85 2.86
C PRO A 383 16.52 -6.44 2.92
N TRP A 384 15.90 -5.42 2.33
CA TRP A 384 16.35 -4.03 2.45
C TRP A 384 15.84 -3.31 3.71
N GLY A 385 15.29 -4.06 4.65
CA GLY A 385 14.84 -3.51 5.93
C GLY A 385 13.55 -2.73 5.81
N GLU A 386 12.56 -3.23 5.08
CA GLU A 386 11.16 -2.84 5.25
C GLU A 386 10.36 -4.00 5.84
N GLN A 387 9.28 -3.66 6.52
CA GLN A 387 8.29 -4.59 7.02
C GLN A 387 6.91 -4.15 6.57
N TRP A 388 6.15 -5.06 5.98
CA TRP A 388 4.78 -4.83 5.55
C TRP A 388 3.84 -5.61 6.44
N ARG A 389 2.72 -5.01 6.81
CA ARG A 389 1.68 -5.63 7.65
C ARG A 389 0.37 -5.59 6.88
N LEU A 390 0.03 -6.72 6.29
CA LEU A 390 -1.06 -6.88 5.33
C LEU A 390 -2.20 -7.66 5.97
N GLN A 391 -3.42 -7.16 5.85
CA GLN A 391 -4.64 -7.80 6.34
C GLN A 391 -5.54 -8.11 5.15
N THR A 392 -6.44 -9.09 5.27
CA THR A 392 -7.45 -9.28 4.23
C THR A 392 -8.31 -8.03 4.13
N ALA A 393 -8.48 -7.49 2.94
CA ALA A 393 -9.38 -6.38 2.69
C ALA A 393 -10.86 -6.82 2.93
N ASN A 394 -11.79 -5.88 2.79
CA ASN A 394 -13.23 -6.19 2.80
C ASN A 394 -13.67 -7.12 1.65
N THR A 395 -12.79 -7.39 0.70
CA THR A 395 -12.98 -8.33 -0.41
C THR A 395 -12.12 -9.57 -0.22
N PRO A 396 -12.63 -10.77 -0.56
CA PRO A 396 -11.91 -12.03 -0.35
C PRO A 396 -10.59 -12.15 -1.14
N ASP A 397 -10.38 -11.32 -2.17
CA ASP A 397 -9.25 -11.44 -3.10
C ASP A 397 -8.27 -10.27 -3.04
N ALA A 398 -8.26 -9.51 -1.93
CA ALA A 398 -7.33 -8.41 -1.75
C ALA A 398 -6.77 -8.35 -0.34
N PHE A 399 -5.56 -7.80 -0.23
CA PHE A 399 -4.86 -7.51 1.00
C PHE A 399 -4.54 -6.02 1.04
N ASP A 400 -4.90 -5.38 2.15
CA ASP A 400 -4.58 -3.99 2.42
C ASP A 400 -3.77 -3.90 3.71
N GLY A 401 -2.88 -2.93 3.79
CA GLY A 401 -1.98 -2.85 4.92
C GLY A 401 -1.14 -1.60 5.00
N LEU A 402 -0.29 -1.60 6.02
CA LEU A 402 0.68 -0.54 6.26
C LEU A 402 2.09 -1.10 6.06
N TRP A 403 3.03 -0.24 5.70
CA TRP A 403 4.45 -0.61 5.63
C TRP A 403 5.30 0.34 6.47
N ARG A 404 6.46 -0.13 6.92
CA ARG A 404 7.46 0.68 7.63
C ARG A 404 8.89 0.26 7.29
N PRO A 405 9.89 1.12 7.51
CA PRO A 405 11.27 0.70 7.68
C PRO A 405 11.43 -0.18 8.94
N ASN A 406 12.25 -1.23 8.84
CA ASN A 406 12.43 -2.25 9.88
C ASN A 406 13.10 -1.70 11.16
N ASN A 407 13.71 -0.52 11.10
CA ASN A 407 14.31 0.17 12.25
C ASN A 407 13.33 1.11 12.99
N ARG A 408 12.07 1.19 12.57
CA ARG A 408 11.03 2.06 13.16
C ARG A 408 9.99 1.22 13.88
N THR A 409 9.46 1.74 14.98
CA THR A 409 8.46 1.05 15.81
C THR A 409 7.02 1.29 15.36
N ASP A 410 6.75 2.26 14.48
CA ASP A 410 5.41 2.66 14.05
C ASP A 410 5.14 2.38 12.56
N PHE A 411 3.95 1.85 12.25
CA PHE A 411 3.49 1.58 10.88
C PHE A 411 2.69 2.73 10.25
N ILE A 412 2.08 3.57 11.08
CA ILE A 412 1.08 4.56 10.64
C ILE A 412 1.74 5.76 9.94
N SER A 413 3.02 6.01 10.18
CA SER A 413 3.74 7.22 9.75
C SER A 413 4.45 7.09 8.41
N HIS A 414 4.20 6.06 7.60
CA HIS A 414 4.98 5.77 6.40
C HIS A 414 4.14 5.63 5.12
N GLY A 415 3.11 4.79 5.13
CA GLY A 415 2.22 4.65 3.98
C GLY A 415 1.45 3.34 3.95
N THR A 416 0.78 3.10 2.83
CA THR A 416 -0.14 1.97 2.63
C THR A 416 0.35 1.04 1.53
N ILE A 417 -0.09 -0.21 1.60
CA ILE A 417 0.07 -1.20 0.54
C ILE A 417 -1.31 -1.79 0.26
N SER A 418 -1.66 -1.85 -1.01
CA SER A 418 -2.89 -2.49 -1.50
C SER A 418 -2.52 -3.50 -2.56
N LEU A 419 -2.93 -4.76 -2.37
CA LEU A 419 -2.60 -5.91 -3.20
C LEU A 419 -3.88 -6.64 -3.59
N SER A 420 -4.03 -6.95 -4.86
CA SER A 420 -5.06 -7.86 -5.37
C SER A 420 -4.43 -9.20 -5.76
N VAL A 421 -5.13 -10.29 -5.52
CA VAL A 421 -4.72 -11.61 -6.02
C VAL A 421 -4.82 -11.61 -7.54
N GLU A 422 -3.69 -11.89 -8.19
CA GLU A 422 -3.64 -12.17 -9.62
C GLU A 422 -3.89 -13.65 -9.90
N ARG A 423 -3.22 -14.53 -9.14
CA ARG A 423 -3.31 -15.98 -9.31
C ARG A 423 -3.09 -16.70 -7.98
N ARG A 424 -3.85 -17.79 -7.77
CA ARG A 424 -3.65 -18.74 -6.67
C ARG A 424 -3.40 -20.13 -7.24
N LEU A 425 -2.43 -20.81 -6.67
CA LEU A 425 -2.14 -22.21 -6.91
C LEU A 425 -2.32 -22.96 -5.60
N SER A 426 -3.15 -24.01 -5.61
CA SER A 426 -3.21 -25.01 -4.54
C SER A 426 -1.88 -25.73 -4.38
N LEU A 427 -1.70 -26.47 -3.29
CA LEU A 427 -0.50 -27.29 -3.09
C LEU A 427 -0.30 -28.33 -4.20
N ALA A 428 -1.39 -28.93 -4.68
CA ALA A 428 -1.32 -29.90 -5.77
C ALA A 428 -0.92 -29.24 -7.10
N GLU A 429 -1.48 -28.07 -7.40
CA GLU A 429 -1.12 -27.29 -8.60
C GLU A 429 0.31 -26.75 -8.52
N LEU A 430 0.78 -26.34 -7.34
CA LEU A 430 2.16 -25.91 -7.13
C LEU A 430 3.14 -27.08 -7.29
N ALA A 431 2.81 -28.26 -6.77
CA ALA A 431 3.60 -29.47 -6.99
C ALA A 431 3.64 -29.86 -8.48
N ALA A 432 2.51 -29.75 -9.18
CA ALA A 432 2.43 -29.97 -10.62
C ALA A 432 3.25 -28.93 -11.40
N GLU A 433 3.17 -27.64 -11.04
CA GLU A 433 3.97 -26.57 -11.64
C GLU A 433 5.46 -26.82 -11.42
N ARG A 434 5.89 -27.19 -10.21
CA ARG A 434 7.29 -27.54 -9.91
C ARG A 434 7.76 -28.74 -10.71
N ALA A 435 6.94 -29.79 -10.84
CA ALA A 435 7.26 -30.95 -11.67
C ALA A 435 7.36 -30.57 -13.16
N ALA A 436 6.46 -29.71 -13.65
CA ALA A 436 6.48 -29.21 -15.02
C ALA A 436 7.70 -28.33 -15.29
N ILE A 437 8.09 -27.47 -14.34
CA ILE A 437 9.34 -26.68 -14.41
C ILE A 437 10.54 -27.60 -14.47
N GLN A 438 10.60 -28.59 -13.58
CA GLN A 438 11.71 -29.53 -13.55
C GLN A 438 11.80 -30.29 -14.88
N LYS A 439 10.68 -30.82 -15.36
CA LYS A 439 10.60 -31.49 -16.66
C LYS A 439 11.07 -30.57 -17.79
N PHE A 440 10.58 -29.33 -17.85
CA PHE A 440 10.98 -28.38 -18.88
C PHE A 440 12.49 -28.14 -18.87
N LEU A 441 13.07 -27.94 -17.68
CA LEU A 441 14.50 -27.71 -17.52
C LEU A 441 15.32 -28.96 -17.88
N THR A 442 14.95 -30.16 -17.43
CA THR A 442 15.79 -31.36 -17.61
C THR A 442 15.59 -32.08 -18.93
N GLU A 443 14.39 -31.98 -19.52
CA GLU A 443 13.97 -32.71 -20.71
C GLU A 443 13.72 -31.77 -21.90
N ASP A 444 12.76 -30.85 -21.80
CA ASP A 444 12.30 -30.09 -22.98
C ASP A 444 13.39 -29.14 -23.52
N LEU A 445 14.12 -28.48 -22.60
CA LEU A 445 15.22 -27.57 -22.93
C LEU A 445 16.46 -28.30 -23.51
N ARG A 446 16.48 -29.64 -23.55
CA ARG A 446 17.54 -30.39 -24.27
C ARG A 446 17.47 -30.20 -25.78
N SER A 447 16.31 -29.80 -26.28
CA SER A 447 16.11 -29.36 -27.66
C SER A 447 16.06 -27.83 -27.72
N PRO A 448 16.43 -27.19 -28.85
CA PRO A 448 16.32 -25.74 -29.00
C PRO A 448 14.89 -25.27 -28.73
N GLN A 449 14.74 -24.43 -27.71
CA GLN A 449 13.47 -23.79 -27.33
C GLN A 449 13.55 -22.31 -27.63
N ARG A 450 12.61 -21.82 -28.42
CA ARG A 450 12.57 -20.41 -28.82
C ARG A 450 11.60 -19.63 -27.95
N PHE A 451 12.08 -18.55 -27.36
CA PHE A 451 11.32 -17.63 -26.56
C PHE A 451 11.24 -16.29 -27.26
N VAL A 452 10.09 -15.63 -27.18
CA VAL A 452 9.83 -14.36 -27.84
C VAL A 452 9.18 -13.38 -26.88
N GLY A 453 9.48 -12.10 -27.03
CA GLY A 453 8.91 -11.07 -26.16
C GLY A 453 9.65 -9.76 -26.32
N PHE A 454 9.97 -9.10 -25.21
CA PHE A 454 10.59 -7.78 -25.25
C PHE A 454 11.66 -7.56 -24.18
N VAL A 455 12.57 -6.62 -24.48
CA VAL A 455 13.44 -5.95 -23.51
C VAL A 455 12.94 -4.52 -23.33
N GLU A 456 12.61 -4.16 -22.11
CA GLU A 456 12.15 -2.84 -21.71
C GLU A 456 13.32 -1.97 -21.30
N ARG A 457 13.51 -0.84 -22.00
CA ARG A 457 14.61 0.08 -21.76
C ARG A 457 14.08 1.46 -21.41
N ARG A 458 14.65 2.06 -20.37
CA ARG A 458 14.35 3.44 -19.96
C ARG A 458 15.36 4.42 -20.52
N PHE A 459 14.85 5.47 -21.15
CA PHE A 459 15.60 6.63 -21.64
C PHE A 459 15.20 7.85 -20.82
N GLY A 460 16.10 8.33 -19.97
CA GLY A 460 15.80 9.42 -19.04
C GLY A 460 14.80 9.02 -17.95
N THR A 461 14.05 9.99 -17.43
CA THR A 461 13.17 9.81 -16.24
C THR A 461 11.75 9.34 -16.56
N ALA A 462 11.31 9.39 -17.83
CA ALA A 462 9.88 9.18 -18.15
C ALA A 462 9.60 8.28 -19.36
N ASN A 463 10.59 7.95 -20.20
CA ASN A 463 10.33 7.25 -21.44
C ASN A 463 10.85 5.82 -21.41
N THR A 464 9.96 4.88 -21.66
CA THR A 464 10.23 3.45 -21.73
C THR A 464 9.98 2.98 -23.16
N VAL A 465 10.97 2.34 -23.78
CA VAL A 465 10.85 1.70 -25.09
C VAL A 465 10.98 0.20 -24.91
N ARG A 466 10.10 -0.57 -25.57
CA ARG A 466 10.17 -2.02 -25.61
C ARG A 466 10.76 -2.46 -26.94
N TRP A 467 11.77 -3.30 -26.88
CA TRP A 467 12.45 -3.86 -28.04
C TRP A 467 12.04 -5.31 -28.22
N PRO A 468 11.42 -5.68 -29.36
CA PRO A 468 11.06 -7.06 -29.65
C PRO A 468 12.30 -7.91 -29.80
N VAL A 469 12.34 -9.01 -29.08
CA VAL A 469 13.48 -9.93 -29.09
C VAL A 469 13.01 -11.37 -29.18
N SER A 470 13.82 -12.18 -29.84
CA SER A 470 13.71 -13.62 -29.86
C SER A 470 14.98 -14.20 -29.26
N VAL A 471 14.84 -15.20 -28.38
CA VAL A 471 15.96 -15.89 -27.75
C VAL A 471 15.71 -17.38 -27.88
N GLU A 472 16.58 -18.08 -28.59
CA GLU A 472 16.59 -19.52 -28.65
C GLU A 472 17.60 -20.06 -27.65
N LEU A 473 17.20 -21.02 -26.82
CA LEU A 473 18.04 -21.63 -25.79
C LEU A 473 18.01 -23.15 -25.87
N GLN A 474 19.14 -23.77 -25.60
CA GLN A 474 19.30 -25.22 -25.50
C GLN A 474 20.25 -25.55 -24.34
N ALA A 475 19.88 -26.52 -23.52
CA ALA A 475 20.70 -27.04 -22.44
C ALA A 475 21.60 -28.19 -22.95
N ASP A 476 22.89 -27.89 -23.12
CA ASP A 476 23.90 -28.87 -23.52
C ASP A 476 24.21 -29.88 -22.40
N SER A 477 24.12 -29.43 -21.15
CA SER A 477 24.29 -30.24 -19.95
C SER A 477 23.35 -29.75 -18.85
N ASP A 478 23.43 -30.31 -17.63
CA ASP A 478 22.61 -29.83 -16.52
C ASP A 478 22.93 -28.37 -16.12
N THR A 479 24.11 -27.89 -16.48
CA THR A 479 24.62 -26.57 -16.08
C THR A 479 25.01 -25.68 -17.24
N ALA A 480 25.28 -26.22 -18.44
CA ALA A 480 25.65 -25.43 -19.62
C ALA A 480 24.44 -25.19 -20.52
N VAL A 481 24.30 -23.95 -20.99
CA VAL A 481 23.24 -23.53 -21.93
C VAL A 481 23.88 -22.76 -23.07
N THR A 482 23.50 -23.10 -24.29
CA THR A 482 23.85 -22.35 -25.51
C THR A 482 22.58 -21.90 -26.22
N GLY A 483 22.74 -21.04 -27.22
CA GLY A 483 21.58 -20.50 -27.92
C GLY A 483 21.92 -19.36 -28.86
N SER A 484 20.90 -18.61 -29.22
CA SER A 484 21.03 -17.36 -29.97
C SER A 484 20.03 -16.32 -29.49
N GLY A 485 20.43 -15.05 -29.53
CA GLY A 485 19.54 -13.92 -29.33
C GLY A 485 19.40 -13.15 -30.63
N TRP A 486 18.19 -12.72 -30.96
CA TRP A 486 17.87 -11.90 -32.12
C TRP A 486 17.10 -10.66 -31.68
N MET A 487 17.58 -9.50 -32.09
CA MET A 487 16.92 -8.22 -31.90
C MET A 487 16.34 -7.76 -33.23
N ILE A 488 15.01 -7.86 -33.36
CA ILE A 488 14.32 -7.49 -34.61
C ILE A 488 14.57 -6.03 -34.95
N ALA A 489 14.50 -5.14 -33.95
CA ALA A 489 14.72 -3.71 -34.16
C ALA A 489 16.14 -3.40 -34.69
N HIS A 490 17.14 -4.22 -34.43
CA HIS A 490 18.49 -3.97 -34.96
C HIS A 490 18.82 -4.82 -36.19
N ARG A 491 18.01 -5.86 -36.46
CA ARG A 491 18.40 -7.00 -37.30
C ARG A 491 19.79 -7.49 -36.91
N ASP A 492 20.01 -7.59 -35.61
CA ASP A 492 21.27 -7.99 -35.01
C ASP A 492 21.04 -9.25 -34.19
N GLY A 493 21.89 -10.24 -34.43
CA GLY A 493 21.88 -11.52 -33.78
C GLY A 493 23.21 -11.83 -33.10
N VAL A 494 23.14 -12.60 -32.03
CA VAL A 494 24.34 -13.09 -31.35
C VAL A 494 24.18 -14.54 -30.93
N ALA A 495 25.24 -15.34 -31.09
CA ALA A 495 25.35 -16.65 -30.47
C ALA A 495 25.58 -16.48 -28.96
N LEU A 496 24.74 -17.14 -28.16
CA LEU A 496 24.75 -17.09 -26.70
C LEU A 496 25.40 -18.35 -26.14
N SER A 497 26.20 -18.19 -25.09
CA SER A 497 26.61 -19.30 -24.23
C SER A 497 26.58 -18.87 -22.77
N GLY A 498 26.35 -19.80 -21.87
CA GLY A 498 26.36 -19.50 -20.46
C GLY A 498 26.02 -20.69 -19.59
N THR A 499 25.55 -20.37 -18.39
CA THR A 499 25.23 -21.38 -17.38
C THR A 499 23.79 -21.28 -16.92
N ARG A 500 23.29 -22.42 -16.44
CA ARG A 500 22.03 -22.53 -15.72
C ARG A 500 22.28 -23.03 -14.31
N ALA A 501 21.64 -22.40 -13.34
CA ALA A 501 21.53 -22.88 -11.98
C ALA A 501 20.04 -22.86 -11.58
N ASP A 502 19.46 -24.04 -11.38
CA ASP A 502 18.02 -24.19 -11.13
C ASP A 502 17.19 -23.49 -12.22
N ARG A 503 16.38 -22.48 -11.86
CA ARG A 503 15.55 -21.70 -12.79
C ARG A 503 16.26 -20.51 -13.43
N ALA A 504 17.49 -20.22 -13.02
CA ALA A 504 18.24 -19.04 -13.45
C ALA A 504 19.21 -19.37 -14.59
N PHE A 505 19.32 -18.45 -15.55
CA PHE A 505 20.17 -18.50 -16.73
C PHE A 505 21.06 -17.27 -16.76
N SER A 506 22.38 -17.47 -16.88
CA SER A 506 23.36 -16.41 -17.06
C SER A 506 24.05 -16.62 -18.40
N LEU A 507 23.73 -15.78 -19.39
CA LEU A 507 24.13 -15.94 -20.78
C LEU A 507 24.98 -14.76 -21.24
N GLN A 508 25.98 -15.03 -22.06
CA GLN A 508 26.85 -14.04 -22.68
C GLN A 508 26.85 -14.22 -24.20
N GLY A 509 26.78 -13.10 -24.92
CA GLY A 509 26.97 -13.04 -26.37
C GLY A 509 28.45 -13.18 -26.74
N ASN A 510 28.75 -14.05 -27.70
CA ASN A 510 30.12 -14.38 -28.10
C ASN A 510 30.47 -14.00 -29.53
N THR A 511 29.54 -14.22 -30.46
CA THR A 511 29.80 -14.06 -31.91
C THR A 511 28.55 -13.55 -32.60
N PRO A 512 28.64 -12.54 -33.48
CA PRO A 512 27.50 -12.10 -34.28
C PRO A 512 26.96 -13.25 -35.15
N LEU A 513 25.64 -13.32 -35.33
CA LEU A 513 25.07 -14.24 -36.32
C LEU A 513 25.37 -13.74 -37.75
N PRO A 514 25.51 -14.63 -38.75
CA PRO A 514 25.86 -14.26 -40.14
C PRO A 514 24.98 -13.17 -40.75
N GLU A 515 23.70 -13.15 -40.40
CA GLU A 515 22.67 -12.23 -40.86
C GLU A 515 22.62 -10.88 -40.11
N SER A 516 23.53 -10.66 -39.14
CA SER A 516 23.54 -9.45 -38.31
C SER A 516 24.11 -8.25 -39.06
N ASN A 517 23.55 -7.06 -38.82
CA ASN A 517 24.00 -5.82 -39.45
C ASN A 517 25.20 -5.16 -38.74
N ASP A 518 25.36 -5.36 -37.42
CA ASP A 518 26.46 -4.79 -36.63
C ASP A 518 27.26 -5.84 -35.86
N PRO A 519 28.40 -6.30 -36.40
CA PRO A 519 29.22 -7.32 -35.75
C PRO A 519 29.90 -6.83 -34.45
N ARG A 520 29.86 -5.53 -34.12
CA ARG A 520 30.49 -5.00 -32.90
C ARG A 520 29.61 -5.11 -31.65
N GLN A 521 28.33 -5.48 -31.78
CA GLN A 521 27.40 -5.54 -30.65
C GLN A 521 27.35 -6.91 -29.95
N ALA A 522 27.90 -7.96 -30.56
CA ALA A 522 27.82 -9.33 -30.05
C ALA A 522 28.50 -9.52 -28.67
N ASP A 523 29.74 -9.06 -28.53
CA ASP A 523 30.59 -9.36 -27.34
C ASP A 523 30.10 -8.70 -26.03
N ALA A 524 29.15 -7.78 -26.11
CA ALA A 524 28.67 -7.00 -24.98
C ALA A 524 27.27 -7.41 -24.50
N GLN A 525 26.63 -8.39 -25.13
CA GLN A 525 25.32 -8.83 -24.68
C GLN A 525 25.46 -9.74 -23.46
N ARG A 526 24.71 -9.43 -22.40
CA ARG A 526 24.60 -10.25 -21.18
C ARG A 526 23.14 -10.37 -20.82
N TRP A 527 22.69 -11.58 -20.54
CA TRP A 527 21.30 -11.87 -20.20
C TRP A 527 21.27 -12.65 -18.90
N ASN A 528 20.58 -12.12 -17.91
CA ASN A 528 20.30 -12.82 -16.66
C ASN A 528 18.80 -13.07 -16.63
N LEU A 529 18.40 -14.30 -16.96
CA LEU A 529 16.99 -14.68 -17.11
C LEU A 529 16.61 -15.69 -16.04
N HIS A 530 15.34 -15.75 -15.70
CA HIS A 530 14.78 -16.65 -14.72
C HIS A 530 13.45 -17.20 -15.22
N LEU A 531 13.26 -18.52 -15.18
CA LEU A 531 12.01 -19.19 -15.53
C LEU A 531 10.95 -18.93 -14.45
N ALA A 532 10.04 -18.00 -14.73
CA ALA A 532 9.03 -17.51 -13.79
C ALA A 532 7.78 -18.39 -13.70
N ALA A 533 7.36 -18.96 -14.84
CA ALA A 533 6.12 -19.72 -14.98
C ALA A 533 6.21 -20.74 -16.13
N ILE A 534 5.38 -21.78 -16.09
CA ILE A 534 5.18 -22.76 -17.19
C ILE A 534 3.83 -22.57 -17.89
N GLU A 535 2.81 -22.06 -17.21
CA GLU A 535 1.48 -21.84 -17.79
C GLU A 535 1.14 -20.34 -17.82
N PRO A 536 0.53 -19.83 -18.92
CA PRO A 536 0.05 -20.55 -20.10
C PRO A 536 1.16 -21.02 -21.07
N GLY A 537 2.40 -20.57 -20.86
CA GLY A 537 3.60 -21.08 -21.53
C GLY A 537 4.86 -20.73 -20.75
N PRO A 538 5.97 -21.48 -20.92
CA PRO A 538 7.23 -21.19 -20.25
C PRO A 538 7.66 -19.75 -20.46
N THR A 539 7.81 -18.99 -19.37
CA THR A 539 8.09 -17.56 -19.41
C THR A 539 9.36 -17.22 -18.63
N LEU A 540 10.32 -16.61 -19.32
CA LEU A 540 11.56 -16.08 -18.78
C LEU A 540 11.39 -14.60 -18.45
N ILE A 541 11.80 -14.20 -17.24
CA ILE A 541 11.89 -12.80 -16.83
C ILE A 541 13.30 -12.51 -16.34
N GLY A 542 13.74 -11.26 -16.41
CA GLY A 542 15.00 -10.87 -15.80
C GLY A 542 15.55 -9.62 -16.43
N ASP A 543 16.86 -9.55 -16.59
CA ASP A 543 17.55 -8.39 -17.12
C ASP A 543 18.32 -8.74 -18.38
N GLY A 544 18.11 -7.92 -19.42
CA GLY A 544 18.71 -8.06 -20.74
C GLY A 544 19.65 -6.89 -21.05
N MET A 545 20.82 -7.26 -21.57
CA MET A 545 21.91 -6.52 -22.22
C MET A 545 22.73 -5.47 -21.45
N ARG A 546 24.06 -5.44 -21.71
CA ARG A 546 24.96 -4.37 -21.27
C ARG A 546 26.04 -4.01 -22.31
N ASN A 547 25.67 -3.19 -23.29
CA ASN A 547 26.59 -2.23 -23.94
C ASN A 547 26.27 -0.80 -23.45
N ARG A 548 26.77 0.29 -24.11
CA ARG A 548 26.65 1.76 -23.77
C ARG A 548 25.24 2.31 -23.39
N HIS A 549 24.27 1.43 -23.27
CA HIS A 549 22.85 1.65 -23.35
C HIS A 549 22.07 1.22 -22.10
N GLY A 550 22.70 0.50 -21.16
CA GLY A 550 22.10 0.10 -19.88
C GLY A 550 21.26 -1.18 -19.95
N SER A 551 21.01 -1.80 -18.79
CA SER A 551 20.20 -3.01 -18.65
C SER A 551 18.70 -2.70 -18.60
N GLY A 552 17.90 -3.59 -19.18
CA GLY A 552 16.45 -3.45 -19.27
C GLY A 552 15.69 -4.68 -18.79
N ARG A 553 14.48 -4.48 -18.24
CA ARG A 553 13.61 -5.58 -17.80
C ARG A 553 13.22 -6.40 -19.03
N THR A 554 13.44 -7.69 -18.97
CA THR A 554 13.17 -8.64 -20.06
C THR A 554 12.01 -9.55 -19.69
N VAL A 555 11.11 -9.78 -20.64
CA VAL A 555 10.00 -10.75 -20.53
C VAL A 555 9.91 -11.52 -21.85
N LEU A 556 10.08 -12.83 -21.81
CA LEU A 556 10.06 -13.73 -22.97
C LEU A 556 9.18 -14.92 -22.69
N THR A 557 8.33 -15.32 -23.63
CA THR A 557 7.46 -16.49 -23.52
C THR A 557 7.76 -17.45 -24.66
N LEU A 558 7.70 -18.76 -24.38
CA LEU A 558 7.97 -19.80 -25.37
C LEU A 558 7.10 -19.62 -26.62
N ALA A 559 7.72 -19.58 -27.79
CA ALA A 559 7.09 -19.40 -29.09
C ALA A 559 6.57 -20.75 -29.63
N THR A 560 5.45 -21.22 -29.11
CA THR A 560 4.73 -22.36 -29.70
C THR A 560 3.99 -21.92 -30.98
N PRO A 561 3.59 -22.85 -31.86
CA PRO A 561 2.75 -22.53 -33.01
C PRO A 561 1.46 -21.78 -32.63
N GLU A 562 0.82 -22.18 -31.53
CA GLU A 562 -0.40 -21.56 -31.01
C GLU A 562 -0.12 -20.15 -30.48
N HIS A 563 0.96 -19.96 -29.72
CA HIS A 563 1.35 -18.64 -29.24
C HIS A 563 1.70 -17.70 -30.41
N THR A 564 2.44 -18.20 -31.40
CA THR A 564 2.81 -17.43 -32.60
C THR A 564 1.57 -17.05 -33.41
N ALA A 565 0.60 -17.95 -33.54
CA ALA A 565 -0.68 -17.67 -34.18
C ALA A 565 -1.49 -16.63 -33.41
N ALA A 566 -1.54 -16.72 -32.08
CA ALA A 566 -2.21 -15.73 -31.23
C ALA A 566 -1.58 -14.33 -31.34
N LEU A 567 -0.24 -14.23 -31.33
CA LEU A 567 0.47 -12.97 -31.56
C LEU A 567 0.19 -12.41 -32.96
N ARG A 568 0.06 -13.27 -33.98
CA ARG A 568 -0.29 -12.85 -35.35
C ARG A 568 -1.69 -12.26 -35.40
N GLU A 569 -2.66 -12.92 -34.77
CA GLU A 569 -4.03 -12.42 -34.67
C GLU A 569 -4.09 -11.08 -33.92
N GLN A 570 -3.35 -10.94 -32.81
CA GLN A 570 -3.23 -9.67 -32.10
C GLN A 570 -2.67 -8.55 -32.99
N LEU A 571 -1.62 -8.84 -33.77
CA LEU A 571 -1.07 -7.88 -34.73
C LEU A 571 -2.11 -7.52 -35.81
N ILE A 572 -2.83 -8.48 -36.38
CA ILE A 572 -3.90 -8.22 -37.36
C ILE A 572 -4.98 -7.31 -36.76
N VAL A 573 -5.44 -7.61 -35.55
CA VAL A 573 -6.43 -6.80 -34.83
C VAL A 573 -5.92 -5.39 -34.59
N ALA A 574 -4.66 -5.25 -34.15
CA ALA A 574 -4.03 -3.94 -33.94
C ALA A 574 -4.04 -3.11 -35.23
N LEU A 575 -3.78 -3.71 -36.38
CA LEU A 575 -3.71 -3.01 -37.66
C LEU A 575 -5.09 -2.67 -38.25
N THR A 576 -6.13 -3.42 -37.90
CA THR A 576 -7.47 -3.28 -38.50
C THR A 576 -8.16 -2.01 -38.01
N ALA A 577 -8.36 -1.04 -38.92
CA ALA A 577 -8.97 0.27 -38.68
C ALA A 577 -8.21 1.22 -37.73
N ALA A 578 -6.96 0.91 -37.40
CA ALA A 578 -6.15 1.73 -36.52
C ALA A 578 -5.36 2.80 -37.28
N ARG A 579 -5.23 3.95 -36.63
CA ARG A 579 -4.31 5.02 -37.00
C ARG A 579 -3.26 5.11 -35.90
N TYR A 580 -2.03 5.42 -36.27
CA TYR A 580 -0.96 5.55 -35.31
C TYR A 580 -0.22 6.87 -35.47
N THR A 581 0.28 7.43 -34.39
CA THR A 581 1.34 8.44 -34.41
C THR A 581 2.69 7.78 -34.18
N ALA A 582 3.74 8.29 -34.82
CA ALA A 582 5.09 7.78 -34.67
C ALA A 582 5.92 8.64 -33.72
N ARG A 583 6.54 7.97 -32.74
CA ARG A 583 7.63 8.52 -31.94
C ARG A 583 8.93 7.84 -32.34
N THR A 584 9.98 8.63 -32.48
CA THR A 584 11.34 8.10 -32.63
C THR A 584 12.07 8.20 -31.31
N ALA A 585 12.95 7.23 -31.08
CA ALA A 585 13.90 7.28 -29.99
C ALA A 585 15.31 7.16 -30.57
N ASP A 586 16.20 8.02 -30.11
CA ASP A 586 17.64 7.87 -30.26
C ASP A 586 18.28 7.54 -28.91
N THR A 587 19.60 7.33 -28.88
CA THR A 587 20.33 6.96 -27.65
C THR A 587 20.22 7.98 -26.50
N SER A 588 19.65 9.17 -26.74
CA SER A 588 19.62 10.30 -25.83
C SER A 588 18.23 10.93 -25.60
N SER A 589 17.25 10.69 -26.47
CA SER A 589 15.94 11.37 -26.41
C SER A 589 14.84 10.60 -27.16
N VAL A 590 13.59 10.77 -26.72
CA VAL A 590 12.38 10.39 -27.47
C VAL A 590 11.76 11.66 -28.04
N ARG A 591 11.31 11.60 -29.30
CA ARG A 591 10.73 12.75 -30.01
C ARG A 591 9.43 12.33 -30.70
N ASP A 592 8.48 13.26 -30.72
CA ASP A 592 7.30 13.16 -31.56
C ASP A 592 7.66 13.68 -32.96
N GLU A 593 7.50 12.84 -33.97
CA GLU A 593 7.85 13.17 -35.35
C GLU A 593 6.70 13.84 -36.11
N GLN A 594 5.53 13.99 -35.47
CA GLN A 594 4.30 14.45 -36.12
C GLN A 594 4.00 13.66 -37.41
N MET A 595 4.28 12.35 -37.36
CA MET A 595 4.04 11.42 -38.46
C MET A 595 2.94 10.45 -38.08
N PHE A 596 2.01 10.24 -39.01
CA PHE A 596 0.84 9.41 -38.80
C PHE A 596 0.81 8.28 -39.81
N PHE A 597 0.67 7.05 -39.31
CA PHE A 597 0.45 5.85 -40.11
C PHE A 597 -1.05 5.58 -40.17
N VAL A 598 -1.58 5.47 -41.38
CA VAL A 598 -2.98 5.12 -41.64
C VAL A 598 -2.99 3.82 -42.43
N PHE A 599 -3.51 2.77 -41.81
CA PHE A 599 -3.69 1.47 -42.44
C PHE A 599 -4.99 1.48 -43.24
N ASP A 600 -4.88 1.45 -44.57
CA ASP A 600 -6.03 1.54 -45.49
C ASP A 600 -6.68 0.17 -45.69
N SER A 601 -5.89 -0.92 -45.72
CA SER A 601 -6.39 -2.29 -45.82
C SER A 601 -5.51 -3.30 -45.08
N VAL A 602 -6.13 -4.25 -44.40
CA VAL A 602 -5.48 -5.42 -43.79
C VAL A 602 -6.23 -6.68 -44.24
N ASP A 603 -5.58 -7.53 -45.03
CA ASP A 603 -6.11 -8.85 -45.38
C ASP A 603 -5.65 -9.86 -44.32
N SER A 604 -6.57 -10.27 -43.44
CA SER A 604 -6.26 -11.21 -42.35
C SER A 604 -5.81 -12.58 -42.85
N ALA A 605 -6.26 -13.03 -44.03
CA ALA A 605 -5.94 -14.35 -44.57
C ALA A 605 -4.51 -14.39 -45.12
N SER A 606 -4.13 -13.40 -45.94
CA SER A 606 -2.78 -13.34 -46.52
C SER A 606 -1.77 -12.64 -45.62
N GLY A 607 -2.23 -11.82 -44.67
CA GLY A 607 -1.38 -10.92 -43.88
C GLY A 607 -0.92 -9.69 -44.66
N LYS A 608 -1.49 -9.42 -45.84
CA LYS A 608 -1.16 -8.25 -46.66
C LYS A 608 -1.72 -6.97 -46.07
N VAL A 609 -0.91 -5.94 -46.07
CA VAL A 609 -1.23 -4.64 -45.50
C VAL A 609 -0.89 -3.55 -46.49
N THR A 610 -1.79 -2.58 -46.65
CA THR A 610 -1.50 -1.34 -47.40
C THR A 610 -1.93 -0.12 -46.60
N GLY A 611 -1.28 1.00 -46.86
CA GLY A 611 -1.64 2.24 -46.20
C GLY A 611 -0.74 3.41 -46.61
N ARG A 612 -0.76 4.44 -45.77
CA ARG A 612 -0.09 5.71 -46.02
C ARG A 612 0.52 6.30 -44.76
N ILE A 613 1.63 7.02 -44.95
CA ILE A 613 2.29 7.83 -43.92
C ILE A 613 2.10 9.29 -44.28
N VAL A 614 1.71 10.11 -43.32
CA VAL A 614 1.44 11.55 -43.52
C VAL A 614 2.03 12.35 -42.36
N GLY A 615 2.58 13.53 -42.61
CA GLY A 615 3.26 14.33 -41.57
C GLY A 615 4.43 15.14 -42.10
N ASP A 616 5.26 15.64 -41.19
CA ASP A 616 6.42 16.49 -41.50
C ASP A 616 7.71 15.69 -41.69
N GLY A 617 7.88 14.61 -40.91
CA GLY A 617 8.96 13.63 -41.05
C GLY A 617 10.37 14.24 -41.14
N SER A 618 10.59 15.35 -40.43
CA SER A 618 11.77 16.22 -40.58
C SER A 618 13.13 15.55 -40.35
N LYS A 619 13.17 14.34 -39.78
CA LYS A 619 14.38 13.52 -39.59
C LYS A 619 14.50 12.34 -40.55
N TRP A 620 13.41 11.92 -41.21
CA TRP A 620 13.41 10.92 -42.29
C TRP A 620 13.88 11.50 -43.64
N ASN A 621 14.48 12.69 -43.63
CA ASN A 621 14.85 13.47 -44.82
C ASN A 621 15.74 12.76 -45.85
N ASN A 622 16.38 11.65 -45.50
CA ASN A 622 17.26 10.89 -46.40
C ASN A 622 16.63 9.61 -46.98
N ALA A 623 15.41 9.24 -46.55
CA ALA A 623 14.79 7.94 -46.88
C ALA A 623 13.42 8.06 -47.59
N GLY A 624 13.03 9.22 -48.13
CA GLY A 624 11.72 9.38 -48.75
C GLY A 624 10.67 9.83 -47.73
N ALA A 625 10.78 11.11 -47.36
CA ALA A 625 9.93 11.74 -46.35
C ALA A 625 8.42 11.69 -46.69
N PRO A 626 7.53 11.79 -45.68
CA PRO A 626 6.09 11.88 -45.87
C PRO A 626 5.66 13.02 -46.83
N PRO A 627 4.51 12.88 -47.52
CA PRO A 627 3.63 11.73 -47.46
C PRO A 627 4.23 10.52 -48.20
N ALA A 628 3.85 9.31 -47.81
CA ALA A 628 4.34 8.07 -48.40
C ALA A 628 3.22 7.04 -48.51
N LEU A 629 3.34 6.10 -49.44
CA LEU A 629 2.53 4.88 -49.47
C LEU A 629 3.36 3.73 -48.93
N PHE A 630 2.71 2.77 -48.28
CA PHE A 630 3.35 1.52 -47.93
C PHE A 630 2.50 0.32 -48.32
N GLU A 631 3.19 -0.74 -48.66
CA GLU A 631 2.66 -2.09 -48.85
C GLU A 631 3.52 -3.04 -48.04
N GLY A 632 2.94 -4.09 -47.47
CA GLY A 632 3.69 -5.01 -46.64
C GLY A 632 2.95 -6.29 -46.33
N ASP A 633 3.66 -7.16 -45.64
CA ASP A 633 3.18 -8.47 -45.24
C ASP A 633 3.49 -8.72 -43.76
N ILE A 634 2.57 -9.40 -43.08
CA ILE A 634 2.85 -9.98 -41.77
C ILE A 634 3.60 -11.30 -41.99
N VAL A 635 4.87 -11.32 -41.61
CA VAL A 635 5.77 -12.47 -41.74
C VAL A 635 6.18 -12.98 -40.37
N ASN A 636 6.49 -14.27 -40.26
CA ASN A 636 7.11 -14.81 -39.05
C ASN A 636 8.63 -14.66 -39.17
N ASP A 637 9.23 -13.88 -38.28
CA ASP A 637 10.68 -13.67 -38.19
C ASP A 637 11.17 -14.13 -36.83
N HIS A 638 12.02 -15.16 -36.82
CA HIS A 638 12.52 -15.79 -35.58
C HIS A 638 11.42 -16.07 -34.53
N GLY A 639 10.26 -16.60 -34.95
CA GLY A 639 9.15 -16.95 -34.05
C GLY A 639 8.25 -15.78 -33.64
N LEU A 640 8.56 -14.56 -34.08
CA LEU A 640 7.73 -13.37 -33.86
C LEU A 640 7.00 -13.00 -35.15
N PRO A 641 5.66 -12.81 -35.11
CA PRO A 641 4.96 -12.17 -36.20
C PRO A 641 5.35 -10.69 -36.24
N ILE A 642 5.97 -10.29 -37.35
CA ILE A 642 6.35 -8.91 -37.62
C ILE A 642 5.64 -8.41 -38.87
N LEU A 643 5.30 -7.14 -38.86
CA LEU A 643 4.84 -6.40 -40.02
C LEU A 643 6.07 -5.87 -40.77
N ARG A 644 6.31 -6.38 -41.98
CA ARG A 644 7.37 -5.90 -42.88
C ARG A 644 6.75 -5.00 -43.94
N LEU A 645 7.01 -3.70 -43.86
CA LEU A 645 6.48 -2.69 -44.78
C LEU A 645 7.56 -2.24 -45.76
N THR A 646 7.24 -2.19 -47.04
CA THR A 646 7.99 -1.42 -48.04
C THR A 646 7.33 -0.06 -48.18
N VAL A 647 8.07 0.99 -47.82
CA VAL A 647 7.61 2.37 -47.86
C VAL A 647 8.16 3.05 -49.11
N ARG A 648 7.29 3.77 -49.81
CA ARG A 648 7.61 4.56 -51.00
C ARG A 648 7.24 6.01 -50.73
N GLY A 649 8.24 6.86 -50.57
CA GLY A 649 8.06 8.29 -50.33
C GLY A 649 7.46 9.00 -51.54
N ALA A 650 6.57 9.97 -51.29
CA ALA A 650 6.06 10.81 -52.36
C ALA A 650 7.17 11.74 -52.85
N PRO A 651 7.35 11.87 -54.17
CA PRO A 651 8.36 12.74 -54.72
C PRO A 651 8.23 14.18 -54.21
N ASP A 652 9.36 14.84 -53.88
CA ASP A 652 9.39 16.24 -53.47
C ASP A 652 9.93 17.13 -54.60
N PRO A 653 9.07 17.92 -55.27
CA PRO A 653 9.48 18.76 -56.39
C PRO A 653 10.38 19.92 -55.95
N THR A 654 10.50 20.19 -54.65
CA THR A 654 11.29 21.31 -54.11
C THR A 654 12.74 20.95 -53.82
N ARG A 655 13.02 19.69 -53.47
CA ARG A 655 14.35 19.24 -53.05
C ARG A 655 15.22 18.69 -54.20
N GLY A 656 14.60 18.39 -55.35
CA GLY A 656 15.29 17.84 -56.52
C GLY A 656 15.61 16.34 -56.36
N GLY A 657 15.49 15.58 -57.45
CA GLY A 657 15.68 14.12 -57.48
C GLY A 657 17.09 13.66 -57.10
N GLY A 658 17.35 13.42 -55.81
CA GLY A 658 18.49 12.64 -55.31
C GLY A 658 18.10 11.17 -55.05
N LYS A 659 19.03 10.36 -54.51
CA LYS A 659 18.78 8.98 -54.04
C LYS A 659 17.78 8.89 -52.87
N ASP A 660 17.21 10.02 -52.46
CA ASP A 660 16.36 10.20 -51.29
C ASP A 660 14.92 9.70 -51.48
N TYR A 661 14.63 8.92 -52.54
CA TYR A 661 13.31 8.37 -52.85
C TYR A 661 13.32 6.84 -53.12
N GLU A 662 14.44 6.17 -52.86
CA GLU A 662 14.49 4.71 -52.98
C GLU A 662 13.53 4.08 -51.96
N PRO A 663 12.69 3.11 -52.37
CA PRO A 663 11.86 2.37 -51.44
C PRO A 663 12.70 1.76 -50.32
N PHE A 664 12.18 1.79 -49.10
CA PHE A 664 12.87 1.23 -47.95
C PHE A 664 11.96 0.35 -47.12
N THR A 665 12.55 -0.51 -46.30
CA THR A 665 11.79 -1.47 -45.49
C THR A 665 11.74 -1.04 -44.03
N LEU A 666 10.54 -1.09 -43.42
CA LEU A 666 10.32 -1.04 -41.98
C LEU A 666 9.93 -2.43 -41.49
N GLU A 667 10.38 -2.78 -40.29
CA GLU A 667 9.93 -3.98 -39.59
C GLU A 667 9.41 -3.58 -38.22
N LEU A 668 8.19 -4.02 -37.91
CA LEU A 668 7.47 -3.64 -36.70
C LEU A 668 6.87 -4.89 -36.05
N ALA A 669 6.98 -5.03 -34.74
CA ALA A 669 6.27 -6.05 -33.98
C ALA A 669 5.21 -5.40 -33.09
N ALA A 670 4.10 -6.09 -32.86
CA ALA A 670 3.12 -5.68 -31.87
C ALA A 670 3.59 -6.01 -30.46
N PHE A 671 3.26 -5.13 -29.52
CA PHE A 671 3.41 -5.38 -28.09
C PHE A 671 2.29 -4.68 -27.33
N GLU A 672 1.90 -5.28 -26.19
CA GLU A 672 0.88 -4.70 -25.32
C GLU A 672 1.51 -3.79 -24.27
N LEU A 673 0.94 -2.61 -24.06
CA LEU A 673 1.26 -1.66 -23.00
C LEU A 673 -0.06 -1.09 -22.46
N ASP A 674 -0.30 -1.25 -21.15
CA ASP A 674 -1.50 -0.74 -20.46
C ASP A 674 -2.83 -1.15 -21.14
N GLY A 675 -2.91 -2.40 -21.61
CA GLY A 675 -4.09 -2.94 -22.31
C GLY A 675 -4.24 -2.48 -23.76
N THR A 676 -3.25 -1.76 -24.29
CA THR A 676 -3.24 -1.19 -25.64
C THR A 676 -2.13 -1.81 -26.47
N LEU A 677 -2.40 -2.14 -27.74
CA LEU A 677 -1.39 -2.69 -28.65
C LEU A 677 -0.66 -1.56 -29.40
N HIS A 678 0.65 -1.50 -29.20
CA HIS A 678 1.57 -0.59 -29.87
C HIS A 678 2.42 -1.37 -30.88
N LEU A 679 2.98 -0.68 -31.87
CA LEU A 679 3.95 -1.28 -32.79
C LEU A 679 5.32 -0.68 -32.52
N THR A 680 6.37 -1.49 -32.51
CA THR A 680 7.74 -1.02 -32.29
C THR A 680 8.69 -1.72 -33.24
N GLY A 681 9.73 -1.03 -33.67
CA GLY A 681 10.75 -1.60 -34.52
C GLY A 681 11.76 -0.58 -34.96
N SER A 682 12.22 -0.69 -36.20
CA SER A 682 13.29 0.17 -36.70
C SER A 682 13.09 0.66 -38.11
N THR A 683 13.73 1.81 -38.34
CA THR A 683 13.90 2.38 -39.66
C THR A 683 15.19 1.85 -40.29
N PRO A 684 15.30 1.84 -41.63
CA PRO A 684 16.57 1.53 -42.28
C PRO A 684 17.68 2.48 -41.79
N PRO A 685 18.95 2.05 -41.83
CA PRO A 685 20.06 2.90 -41.44
C PRO A 685 20.18 4.08 -42.41
N GLY A 686 19.73 5.26 -41.98
CA GLY A 686 20.26 6.51 -42.51
C GLY A 686 21.74 6.61 -42.18
N LYS A 687 22.53 7.33 -42.99
CA LYS A 687 23.94 7.63 -42.65
C LYS A 687 24.00 8.32 -41.28
N GLY A 688 24.27 7.56 -40.21
CA GLY A 688 24.78 8.10 -38.96
C GLY A 688 24.09 7.69 -37.66
N ASN A 689 22.83 7.23 -37.64
CA ASN A 689 22.17 6.67 -36.44
C ASN A 689 20.95 5.82 -36.85
N GLN A 690 20.77 4.67 -36.21
CA GLN A 690 19.49 3.93 -36.26
C GLN A 690 18.52 4.63 -35.30
N ASP A 691 17.40 5.12 -35.83
CA ASP A 691 16.30 5.63 -35.02
C ASP A 691 15.29 4.48 -34.79
N TRP A 692 14.95 4.23 -33.52
CA TRP A 692 13.88 3.28 -33.18
C TRP A 692 12.54 3.98 -33.36
N ILE A 693 11.55 3.29 -33.88
CA ILE A 693 10.20 3.84 -34.07
C ILE A 693 9.20 3.08 -33.22
N THR A 694 8.39 3.84 -32.46
CA THR A 694 7.21 3.34 -31.78
C THR A 694 5.99 3.99 -32.42
N LEU A 695 5.03 3.18 -32.82
CA LEU A 695 3.73 3.62 -33.30
C LEU A 695 2.72 3.47 -32.16
N ASP A 696 2.18 4.60 -31.72
CA ASP A 696 1.15 4.64 -30.69
C ASP A 696 -0.22 4.82 -31.34
N PRO A 697 -1.21 4.00 -30.98
CA PRO A 697 -2.53 4.12 -31.56
C PRO A 697 -3.15 5.48 -31.19
N ILE A 698 -3.82 6.09 -32.16
CA ILE A 698 -4.58 7.31 -31.97
C ILE A 698 -6.07 7.04 -32.21
N PRO A 699 -6.97 7.77 -31.52
CA PRO A 699 -8.41 7.62 -31.69
C PRO A 699 -8.85 7.77 -33.16
N THR A 700 -9.89 7.04 -33.56
CA THR A 700 -10.39 7.05 -34.94
C THR A 700 -11.02 8.40 -35.33
N ASP A 701 -11.47 9.19 -34.35
CA ASP A 701 -11.99 10.55 -34.49
C ASP A 701 -10.88 11.62 -34.50
N PHE A 702 -9.62 11.26 -34.25
CA PHE A 702 -8.49 12.19 -34.37
C PHE A 702 -8.34 12.66 -35.83
N VAL A 703 -8.40 13.97 -36.03
CA VAL A 703 -8.21 14.61 -37.33
C VAL A 703 -6.72 14.72 -37.61
N ILE A 704 -6.23 13.90 -38.54
CA ILE A 704 -4.85 13.96 -38.98
C ILE A 704 -4.64 15.27 -39.77
N PRO A 705 -3.74 16.16 -39.34
CA PRO A 705 -3.50 17.41 -40.05
C PRO A 705 -2.91 17.12 -41.42
N MET A 706 -3.61 17.56 -42.47
CA MET A 706 -3.17 17.44 -43.85
C MET A 706 -3.33 18.80 -44.53
N ASP A 707 -2.24 19.29 -45.13
CA ASP A 707 -2.31 20.50 -45.95
C ASP A 707 -2.54 20.10 -47.42
N PRO A 708 -3.03 21.04 -48.26
CA PRO A 708 -3.27 20.75 -49.68
C PRO A 708 -2.03 20.25 -50.42
N MET A 709 -0.84 20.61 -49.95
CA MET A 709 0.42 20.16 -50.52
C MET A 709 0.61 18.66 -50.32
N ARG A 710 0.43 18.17 -49.09
CA ARG A 710 0.55 16.75 -48.76
C ARG A 710 -0.54 15.92 -49.46
N GLU A 711 -1.76 16.44 -49.57
CA GLU A 711 -2.83 15.80 -50.33
C GLU A 711 -2.44 15.59 -51.80
N THR A 712 -1.97 16.65 -52.45
CA THR A 712 -1.56 16.62 -53.86
C THR A 712 -0.38 15.67 -54.07
N ARG A 713 0.61 15.68 -53.17
CA ARG A 713 1.78 14.76 -53.21
C ARG A 713 1.37 13.30 -53.08
N LEU A 714 0.45 13.00 -52.16
CA LEU A 714 -0.06 11.64 -51.97
C LEU A 714 -0.88 11.17 -53.19
N ALA A 715 -1.71 12.04 -53.75
CA ALA A 715 -2.48 11.76 -54.96
C ALA A 715 -1.56 11.50 -56.17
N ALA A 716 -0.51 12.31 -56.34
CA ALA A 716 0.51 12.11 -57.38
C ALA A 716 1.17 10.74 -57.27
N LEU A 717 1.54 10.33 -56.05
CA LEU A 717 2.15 9.02 -55.80
C LEU A 717 1.20 7.86 -56.12
N ARG A 718 -0.09 7.97 -55.78
CA ARG A 718 -1.13 6.95 -56.12
C ARG A 718 -1.30 6.78 -57.63
N LEU A 719 -1.11 7.85 -58.39
CA LEU A 719 -1.16 7.81 -59.85
C LEU A 719 0.14 7.27 -60.48
N GLY A 720 1.18 7.02 -59.69
CA GLY A 720 2.49 6.57 -60.18
C GLY A 720 3.33 7.70 -60.78
N ALA A 721 3.10 8.95 -60.36
CA ALA A 721 3.91 10.08 -60.79
C ALA A 721 5.35 9.97 -60.26
N ILE A 722 6.30 10.38 -61.08
CA ILE A 722 7.73 10.44 -60.74
C ILE A 722 8.13 11.90 -60.53
N ALA A 723 8.90 12.24 -59.48
CA ALA A 723 9.67 13.50 -59.51
C ALA A 723 10.92 13.23 -60.32
N GLU A 724 10.84 13.59 -61.59
CA GLU A 724 12.01 13.68 -62.42
C GLU A 724 12.55 15.10 -62.30
N ARG A 725 13.77 15.25 -61.78
CA ARG A 725 14.58 16.38 -62.23
C ARG A 725 14.82 16.06 -63.69
N ILE A 726 14.12 16.73 -64.62
CA ILE A 726 14.20 16.43 -66.05
C ILE A 726 15.65 16.59 -66.49
N THR A 727 16.38 15.50 -66.44
CA THR A 727 17.74 15.33 -66.89
C THR A 727 17.56 14.34 -68.04
N TYR A 728 17.52 14.87 -69.25
CA TYR A 728 16.90 14.25 -70.41
C TYR A 728 17.27 12.77 -70.62
N ILE A 729 16.29 11.89 -70.45
CA ILE A 729 16.32 10.46 -70.78
C ILE A 729 15.76 10.30 -72.20
N GLU A 730 16.28 9.33 -72.96
CA GLU A 730 15.71 8.92 -74.26
C GLU A 730 14.24 8.51 -74.10
N ARG A 731 13.31 9.27 -74.70
CA ARG A 731 11.86 9.00 -74.63
C ARG A 731 11.32 8.59 -76.00
N ARG A 732 10.42 7.61 -76.02
CA ARG A 732 9.83 7.08 -77.26
C ARG A 732 8.56 7.85 -77.65
N PRO A 733 8.24 7.96 -78.94
CA PRO A 733 6.94 8.48 -79.38
C PRO A 733 5.79 7.67 -78.76
N GLY A 734 4.77 8.36 -78.28
CA GLY A 734 3.62 7.77 -77.58
C GLY A 734 3.87 7.43 -76.11
N GLU A 735 5.09 7.63 -75.60
CA GLU A 735 5.36 7.46 -74.18
C GLU A 735 4.62 8.52 -73.36
N VAL A 736 4.03 8.07 -72.26
CA VAL A 736 3.26 8.92 -71.34
C VAL A 736 3.99 8.97 -70.01
N ALA A 737 4.26 10.18 -69.54
CA ALA A 737 4.82 10.44 -68.21
C ALA A 737 3.82 11.22 -67.36
N LEU A 738 3.70 10.84 -66.09
CA LEU A 738 2.99 11.63 -65.09
C LEU A 738 4.01 12.48 -64.34
N VAL A 739 3.93 13.79 -64.56
CA VAL A 739 4.89 14.75 -64.05
C VAL A 739 4.24 15.52 -62.91
N PHE A 740 4.87 15.46 -61.73
CA PHE A 740 4.48 16.25 -60.57
C PHE A 740 5.36 17.49 -60.46
N VAL A 741 4.76 18.69 -60.51
CA VAL A 741 5.52 19.95 -60.60
C VAL A 741 4.94 21.00 -59.66
N GLN A 742 5.83 21.74 -58.98
CA GLN A 742 5.47 22.98 -58.30
C GLN A 742 5.70 24.17 -59.24
N ILE A 743 4.66 24.95 -59.46
CA ILE A 743 4.75 26.15 -60.29
C ILE A 743 5.30 27.30 -59.45
N THR A 744 6.47 27.83 -59.80
CA THR A 744 7.08 28.96 -59.09
C THR A 744 6.74 30.30 -59.76
N GLU A 745 6.90 31.41 -59.03
CA GLU A 745 6.86 32.75 -59.66
C GLU A 745 7.93 32.94 -60.73
N ARG A 746 9.06 32.23 -60.61
CA ARG A 746 10.12 32.26 -61.62
C ARG A 746 9.61 31.67 -62.92
N ASP A 747 8.89 30.55 -62.87
CA ASP A 747 8.32 29.90 -64.06
C ASP A 747 7.33 30.82 -64.78
N ALA A 748 6.56 31.62 -64.03
CA ALA A 748 5.63 32.60 -64.59
C ALA A 748 6.30 33.80 -65.28
N LYS A 749 7.56 34.10 -64.92
CA LYS A 749 8.32 35.25 -65.44
C LYS A 749 9.14 34.92 -66.69
N VAL A 750 9.29 33.63 -67.05
CA VAL A 750 10.10 33.30 -68.21
C VAL A 750 9.27 33.34 -69.49
N GLY A 751 9.51 34.35 -70.32
CA GLY A 751 8.85 34.48 -71.63
C GLY A 751 9.09 33.26 -72.50
N GLN A 752 8.01 32.64 -72.98
CA GLN A 752 8.05 31.46 -73.84
C GLN A 752 7.71 31.80 -75.30
N ILE A 753 8.34 31.09 -76.24
CA ILE A 753 8.01 31.14 -77.68
C ILE A 753 7.18 29.90 -78.00
N PHE A 754 5.90 30.11 -78.31
CA PHE A 754 5.01 29.10 -78.86
C PHE A 754 4.93 29.28 -80.37
N PHE A 755 5.18 28.21 -81.12
CA PHE A 755 4.94 28.22 -82.56
C PHE A 755 3.48 27.84 -82.85
N GLN A 756 2.87 28.45 -83.86
CA GLN A 756 1.47 28.21 -84.27
C GLN A 756 1.16 26.74 -84.65
N ASN A 757 2.19 25.92 -84.86
CA ASN A 757 2.08 24.49 -85.17
C ASN A 757 2.27 23.58 -83.95
N GLY A 758 2.24 24.13 -82.72
CA GLY A 758 2.36 23.36 -81.48
C GLY A 758 3.79 23.01 -81.05
N ARG A 759 4.82 23.55 -81.72
CA ARG A 759 6.23 23.36 -81.32
C ARG A 759 6.62 24.30 -80.17
N TYR A 760 7.55 23.83 -79.32
CA TYR A 760 8.01 24.54 -78.13
C TYR A 760 9.54 24.69 -78.12
N HIS A 761 10.05 25.90 -77.81
CA HIS A 761 11.49 26.14 -77.67
C HIS A 761 11.94 25.96 -76.20
N HIS A 762 12.73 24.91 -75.96
CA HIS A 762 13.29 24.55 -74.65
C HIS A 762 14.35 25.56 -74.19
N SER A 763 13.91 26.65 -73.57
CA SER A 763 14.71 27.25 -72.49
C SER A 763 14.04 27.13 -71.14
N ASN A 764 12.74 26.76 -71.07
CA ASN A 764 11.97 26.79 -69.82
C ASN A 764 11.18 25.51 -69.56
N SER A 765 10.88 25.28 -68.28
CA SER A 765 10.33 24.07 -67.66
C SER A 765 8.94 23.66 -68.17
N VAL A 766 8.58 22.37 -67.99
CA VAL A 766 7.20 21.85 -68.14
C VAL A 766 6.19 22.69 -67.33
N ALA A 767 6.61 23.24 -66.18
CA ALA A 767 5.83 24.15 -65.36
C ALA A 767 5.36 25.39 -66.13
N ALA A 768 6.26 26.05 -66.86
CA ALA A 768 5.91 27.27 -67.57
C ALA A 768 4.99 26.98 -68.78
N ALA A 769 5.17 25.85 -69.47
CA ALA A 769 4.24 25.40 -70.53
C ALA A 769 2.82 25.16 -69.98
N ALA A 770 2.71 24.58 -68.78
CA ALA A 770 1.43 24.35 -68.11
C ALA A 770 0.71 25.66 -67.72
N ILE A 771 1.44 26.69 -67.29
CA ILE A 771 0.87 28.02 -67.00
C ILE A 771 0.26 28.62 -68.27
N HIS A 772 1.00 28.62 -69.37
CA HIS A 772 0.54 29.20 -70.63
C HIS A 772 -0.66 28.46 -71.23
N ALA A 773 -0.70 27.13 -71.07
CA ALA A 773 -1.84 26.32 -71.47
C ALA A 773 -3.07 26.48 -70.55
N GLY A 774 -2.98 27.28 -69.48
CA GLY A 774 -4.05 27.46 -68.49
C GLY A 774 -4.29 26.24 -67.60
N LEU A 775 -3.33 25.30 -67.57
CA LEU A 775 -3.44 24.05 -66.81
C LEU A 775 -3.02 24.23 -65.34
N ALA A 776 -2.25 25.28 -65.01
CA ALA A 776 -1.77 25.56 -63.65
C ALA A 776 -1.56 27.06 -63.40
N ARG A 777 -1.55 27.47 -62.12
CA ARG A 777 -1.31 28.86 -61.67
C ARG A 777 0.02 28.99 -60.91
N PRO A 778 0.63 30.19 -60.86
CA PRO A 778 1.80 30.43 -59.99
C PRO A 778 1.50 30.09 -58.52
N GLY A 779 2.40 29.35 -57.88
CA GLY A 779 2.25 28.87 -56.50
C GLY A 779 1.44 27.57 -56.36
N GLU A 780 0.84 27.08 -57.44
CA GLU A 780 0.06 25.83 -57.44
C GLU A 780 0.98 24.61 -57.60
N MET A 781 0.59 23.48 -57.01
CA MET A 781 1.15 22.17 -57.37
C MET A 781 0.13 21.37 -58.16
N VAL A 782 0.59 20.77 -59.25
CA VAL A 782 -0.27 20.04 -60.18
C VAL A 782 0.39 18.74 -60.61
N VAL A 783 -0.44 17.77 -60.96
CA VAL A 783 -0.04 16.56 -61.69
C VAL A 783 -0.43 16.75 -63.15
N LEU A 784 0.54 16.59 -64.04
CA LEU A 784 0.37 16.75 -65.47
C LEU A 784 0.67 15.41 -66.16
N ARG A 785 -0.22 15.00 -67.07
CA ARG A 785 0.06 13.93 -68.02
C ARG A 785 0.77 14.55 -69.22
N GLN A 786 2.02 14.17 -69.42
CA GLN A 786 2.83 14.56 -70.57
C GLN A 786 2.90 13.40 -71.56
N THR A 787 2.48 13.62 -72.80
CA THR A 787 2.56 12.62 -73.88
C THR A 787 3.52 13.12 -74.95
N PHE A 788 4.56 12.34 -75.24
CA PHE A 788 5.56 12.70 -76.26
C PHE A 788 5.09 12.27 -77.66
N HIS A 789 5.14 13.16 -78.65
CA HIS A 789 4.66 12.85 -80.00
C HIS A 789 5.80 12.54 -81.00
N ASP A 790 6.98 13.12 -80.79
CA ASP A 790 8.16 12.93 -81.65
C ASP A 790 9.32 12.28 -80.86
N PRO A 791 10.19 11.46 -81.51
CA PRO A 791 11.33 10.87 -80.85
C PRO A 791 12.36 11.93 -80.50
N PHE A 792 12.89 11.88 -79.27
CA PHE A 792 13.86 12.85 -78.80
C PHE A 792 15.08 12.17 -78.15
N ILE A 793 16.27 12.54 -78.62
CA ILE A 793 17.56 12.19 -78.01
C ILE A 793 18.25 13.50 -77.65
N GLY A 794 18.33 13.80 -76.35
CA GLY A 794 19.15 14.88 -75.80
C GLY A 794 20.36 14.30 -75.09
N VAL A 795 21.57 14.60 -75.56
CA VAL A 795 22.81 14.23 -74.87
C VAL A 795 23.20 15.37 -73.93
N VAL A 796 23.36 15.10 -72.63
CA VAL A 796 24.01 16.04 -71.70
C VAL A 796 25.48 15.65 -71.62
N GLU A 797 26.36 16.45 -72.22
CA GLU A 797 27.76 16.44 -71.80
C GLU A 797 27.86 17.20 -70.48
N ALA A 798 28.13 16.47 -69.39
CA ALA A 798 28.50 17.09 -68.14
C ALA A 798 29.90 17.71 -68.30
N THR A 799 30.00 19.04 -68.38
CA THR A 799 31.30 19.70 -68.19
C THR A 799 31.75 19.51 -66.74
N PRO A 800 33.04 19.22 -66.48
CA PRO A 800 33.56 19.07 -65.13
C PRO A 800 33.32 20.33 -64.29
N GLU A 801 33.06 20.15 -62.99
CA GLU A 801 32.89 21.25 -62.04
C GLU A 801 34.08 22.22 -62.07
N GLN A 802 33.81 23.51 -62.32
CA GLN A 802 34.69 24.60 -61.89
C GLN A 802 33.93 25.47 -60.89
N ASN A 803 34.49 25.64 -59.70
CA ASN A 803 34.03 26.54 -58.64
C ASN A 803 32.62 26.27 -58.07
N GLY A 804 32.24 25.00 -57.92
CA GLY A 804 31.04 24.61 -57.15
C GLY A 804 29.70 25.00 -57.80
N VAL A 805 29.70 25.39 -59.07
CA VAL A 805 28.48 25.60 -59.86
C VAL A 805 28.58 24.80 -61.15
N ALA A 806 27.83 23.70 -61.22
CA ALA A 806 27.66 22.94 -62.46
C ALA A 806 26.76 23.72 -63.42
N GLY A 807 27.36 24.45 -64.36
CA GLY A 807 26.64 25.04 -65.48
C GLY A 807 26.28 23.95 -66.50
N GLN A 808 25.06 23.44 -66.47
CA GLN A 808 24.55 22.59 -67.55
C GLN A 808 24.19 23.47 -68.75
N ARG A 809 24.94 23.38 -69.85
CA ARG A 809 24.51 23.87 -71.16
C ARG A 809 24.16 22.67 -72.03
N ALA A 810 22.86 22.48 -72.28
CA ALA A 810 22.41 21.60 -73.36
C ALA A 810 22.71 22.29 -74.70
N GLN A 811 23.58 21.69 -75.53
CA GLN A 811 23.71 22.09 -76.93
C GLN A 811 22.80 21.22 -77.78
N PHE A 812 21.76 21.81 -78.33
CA PHE A 812 21.00 21.19 -79.41
C PHE A 812 21.80 21.35 -80.71
N ARG A 813 22.01 20.25 -81.44
CA ARG A 813 22.46 20.35 -82.84
C ARG A 813 21.31 20.98 -83.63
N ASP A 814 21.61 21.85 -84.60
CA ASP A 814 20.63 22.56 -85.44
C ASP A 814 19.63 21.64 -86.18
N ASN A 815 19.89 20.35 -86.19
CA ASN A 815 19.14 19.33 -86.93
C ASN A 815 18.22 18.49 -86.02
N ASN A 816 18.20 18.73 -84.70
CA ASN A 816 17.35 17.96 -83.79
C ASN A 816 15.89 18.44 -83.95
N PRO A 817 14.91 17.58 -84.23
CA PRO A 817 13.52 17.98 -84.22
C PRO A 817 13.17 18.54 -82.84
N LEU A 818 12.53 19.72 -82.81
CA LEU A 818 12.01 20.29 -81.56
C LEU A 818 11.06 19.26 -80.94
N PRO A 819 11.27 18.83 -79.68
CA PRO A 819 10.38 17.87 -79.06
C PRO A 819 8.97 18.46 -78.99
N SER A 820 7.98 17.71 -79.49
CA SER A 820 6.57 18.04 -79.34
C SER A 820 5.93 17.11 -78.30
N PHE A 821 5.13 17.70 -77.42
CA PHE A 821 4.40 16.96 -76.40
C PHE A 821 3.06 17.66 -76.12
N SER A 822 2.06 16.89 -75.70
CA SER A 822 0.83 17.42 -75.13
C SER A 822 0.88 17.36 -73.61
N LEU A 823 0.25 18.36 -72.96
CA LEU A 823 0.02 18.37 -71.53
C LEU A 823 -1.48 18.30 -71.25
N GLU A 824 -1.85 17.48 -70.28
CA GLU A 824 -3.20 17.40 -69.74
C GLU A 824 -3.10 17.51 -68.21
N ARG A 825 -3.92 18.36 -67.59
CA ARG A 825 -4.02 18.38 -66.13
C ARG A 825 -4.77 17.13 -65.69
N VAL A 826 -4.17 16.35 -64.79
CA VAL A 826 -4.84 15.18 -64.22
C VAL A 826 -5.72 15.65 -63.06
N PRO A 827 -7.05 15.43 -63.10
CA PRO A 827 -7.90 15.68 -61.96
C PRO A 827 -7.50 14.75 -60.80
N LEU A 828 -7.41 15.33 -59.61
CA LEU A 828 -7.10 14.62 -58.37
C LEU A 828 -8.40 14.58 -57.57
N ASP A 829 -9.27 13.61 -57.89
CA ASP A 829 -10.51 13.36 -57.14
C ASP A 829 -10.27 12.44 -55.94
#